data_AF-A0A3M1GLL0-F1
#
_entry.id   AF-A0A3M1GLL0-F1
#
_cell.length_a   1.000
_cell.length_b   1.000
_cell.length_c   1.000
_cell.angle_alpha   90.00
_cell.angle_beta   90.00
_cell.angle_gamma   90.00
#
_symmetry.space_group_name_H-M   'P 1'
#
loop_
_entity.id
_entity.type
_entity.pdbx_description
1 polymer ?
#
loop_
_entity_poly.entity_id
_entity_poly.type
_entity_poly.pdbx_seq_one_letter_code
_entity_poly.pdbx_strand_id
1 'polypeptide(L)'
;MPPRSSGQASRKTDSASSPTFAAATPATIAIPSTRPRRARTTPDPSPPGRRYPRGPASATTHRPAGSASVGAAAVFSGQRGMPGGFTGSRIAPSRSWFSAAGFRSRKSSSRACHLNRGRPASSPPAPPRFDSGCRRPGEWAFSKPRWPPCVLLRLRQRPSNPRTRTSAINEAIFSPFVTNQPFSSGRTRAARLESPTRNVMTIMLFATALTAALPPPADFAQAVRQIEARIEPPAIPNREVNLFDLTELRPDSAGTHDFRHLVQKAIDDLAAAGGGTLLLPHPAGRFTWSKPKAIYRFSGGIELRTGVKLALEPAIVLRFDCKPENYTRDGAGVLTRYEGTTIYGHAPLIRAFGVEDISLVATPGHGAMPEITGAGEAWLRWQETQLPPGESTGIREANNAGIPLRERRSEYPGIYFRRPVMLQFFLCRRALVDGIKLTDAPFWMVHPVFSESVTLRNLLFDGPNVNNDAIDIDSSRFVLVENVMFNNHDDNIALKAGRDREGREGVDVAGTELENWPGHSPCLVEGRLGGPTEDVVIRNNVFKGHYAIAVGSEMSGGVRRVYALHNHSVQSVANVLFVKSSRRRGGIVEDLFIHDFEAVAVRGSAVSLIPNYDGDLTSPHPPTFRRIHISQLRVGSAGAALAAHGWADAPIEDVSITDACIGLSGAGKIDAVTFSGVIDLHLENFVVDGRRHDGDFTLPTEKTPPRQN
;
A
#
# COMPACT_ATOMS: atom_id res chain seq x y z
N MET A 1 9.68 14.97 -50.91
CA MET A 1 10.17 15.97 -51.89
C MET A 1 8.96 16.74 -52.45
N PRO A 2 9.14 18.02 -52.83
CA PRO A 2 8.24 19.13 -52.49
C PRO A 2 7.31 19.54 -53.67
N PRO A 3 6.48 20.59 -53.55
CA PRO A 3 6.91 22.01 -53.54
C PRO A 3 6.19 22.83 -52.42
N ARG A 4 6.81 23.70 -51.58
CA ARG A 4 7.35 25.07 -51.82
C ARG A 4 6.49 25.89 -52.80
N SER A 5 6.03 27.12 -52.57
CA SER A 5 6.40 28.17 -51.62
C SER A 5 5.56 29.43 -51.89
N SER A 6 5.56 30.32 -50.89
CA SER A 6 5.46 31.80 -50.97
C SER A 6 4.06 32.42 -50.96
N GLY A 7 3.79 33.50 -50.20
CA GLY A 7 4.53 34.29 -49.20
C GLY A 7 3.48 35.04 -48.35
N GLN A 8 3.68 35.23 -47.02
CA GLN A 8 4.28 36.43 -46.41
C GLN A 8 3.75 37.75 -47.02
N ALA A 9 3.33 38.79 -46.29
CA ALA A 9 3.34 39.17 -44.88
C ALA A 9 2.36 40.36 -44.76
N SER A 10 1.76 40.74 -43.64
CA SER A 10 2.38 41.41 -42.48
C SER A 10 1.21 41.87 -41.57
N ARG A 11 1.23 41.55 -40.26
CA ARG A 11 1.54 42.45 -39.12
C ARG A 11 0.62 43.68 -39.05
N LYS A 12 0.00 44.05 -37.93
CA LYS A 12 0.41 43.92 -36.52
C LYS A 12 -0.70 44.57 -35.64
N THR A 13 -0.85 44.08 -34.39
CA THR A 13 -1.13 44.84 -33.13
C THR A 13 -2.45 45.63 -33.01
N ASP A 14 -3.16 45.74 -31.88
CA ASP A 14 -2.89 45.42 -30.48
C ASP A 14 -4.18 45.54 -29.65
N SER A 15 -4.14 44.86 -28.49
CA SER A 15 -4.70 45.26 -27.19
C SER A 15 -6.21 45.28 -26.93
N ALA A 16 -6.53 44.63 -25.82
CA ALA A 16 -7.81 44.56 -25.11
C ALA A 16 -8.12 45.84 -24.29
N SER A 17 -9.40 46.11 -24.08
CA SER A 17 -9.93 46.58 -22.77
C SER A 17 -11.47 46.57 -22.77
N SER A 18 -12.00 46.04 -21.66
CA SER A 18 -13.42 45.85 -21.31
C SER A 18 -14.04 47.15 -20.70
N PRO A 19 -15.18 47.13 -19.98
CA PRO A 19 -16.58 47.04 -20.43
C PRO A 19 -17.50 48.10 -19.73
N THR A 20 -18.81 47.80 -19.67
CA THR A 20 -19.94 48.40 -18.89
C THR A 20 -20.78 49.46 -19.63
N PHE A 21 -22.12 49.53 -19.53
CA PHE A 21 -23.12 49.20 -18.49
C PHE A 21 -24.50 48.92 -19.15
N ALA A 22 -25.35 48.08 -18.53
CA ALA A 22 -26.74 48.42 -18.13
C ALA A 22 -27.57 47.17 -17.76
N ALA A 23 -28.35 47.29 -16.67
CA ALA A 23 -29.12 46.26 -16.00
C ALA A 23 -30.62 46.32 -16.35
N ALA A 24 -31.35 45.22 -16.12
CA ALA A 24 -32.79 45.21 -15.91
C ALA A 24 -33.22 44.04 -15.00
N THR A 25 -34.13 44.33 -14.07
CA THR A 25 -34.73 43.44 -13.05
C THR A 25 -36.26 43.33 -13.30
N PRO A 26 -37.06 42.50 -12.56
CA PRO A 26 -37.94 41.50 -13.16
C PRO A 26 -39.45 41.73 -12.94
N ALA A 27 -40.27 40.89 -13.57
CA ALA A 27 -41.73 40.84 -13.37
C ALA A 27 -42.19 39.50 -12.76
N THR A 28 -43.09 39.60 -11.79
CA THR A 28 -43.82 38.55 -11.06
C THR A 28 -45.14 38.21 -11.78
N ILE A 29 -45.71 37.00 -11.61
CA ILE A 29 -47.16 36.74 -11.36
C ILE A 29 -47.52 35.23 -11.28
N ALA A 30 -48.27 34.92 -10.20
CA ALA A 30 -49.37 33.96 -9.93
C ALA A 30 -49.23 32.41 -9.95
N ILE A 31 -49.70 31.86 -8.82
CA ILE A 31 -50.14 30.49 -8.50
C ILE A 31 -51.67 30.38 -8.77
N PRO A 32 -52.19 29.17 -9.06
CA PRO A 32 -53.52 28.81 -8.56
C PRO A 32 -53.56 27.48 -7.79
N SER A 33 -54.41 27.47 -6.77
CA SER A 33 -54.75 26.36 -5.87
C SER A 33 -56.06 25.70 -6.29
N THR A 34 -56.14 24.37 -6.20
CA THR A 34 -57.42 23.63 -6.09
C THR A 34 -57.25 22.31 -5.32
N ARG A 35 -58.05 22.14 -4.26
CA ARG A 35 -58.57 20.87 -3.67
C ARG A 35 -60.12 20.94 -3.81
N PRO A 36 -60.97 19.90 -3.54
CA PRO A 36 -60.77 18.63 -2.80
C PRO A 36 -61.52 17.37 -3.37
N ARG A 37 -61.30 16.16 -2.79
CA ARG A 37 -62.36 15.29 -2.19
C ARG A 37 -61.85 13.91 -1.70
N ARG A 38 -62.40 13.47 -0.56
CA ARG A 38 -62.30 12.13 0.06
C ARG A 38 -63.46 11.23 -0.44
N ALA A 39 -63.23 9.92 -0.53
CA ALA A 39 -64.19 8.87 -0.11
C ALA A 39 -63.48 7.50 0.09
N ARG A 40 -63.87 6.77 1.14
CA ARG A 40 -63.52 5.37 1.48
C ARG A 40 -64.53 4.41 0.83
N THR A 41 -64.11 3.18 0.46
CA THR A 41 -64.76 1.87 0.75
C THR A 41 -63.98 0.70 0.12
N THR A 42 -63.78 -0.40 0.87
CA THR A 42 -63.28 -1.76 0.50
C THR A 42 -64.43 -2.64 -0.07
N PRO A 43 -64.31 -3.96 -0.42
CA PRO A 43 -63.20 -4.95 -0.40
C PRO A 43 -63.02 -5.83 -1.69
N ASP A 44 -62.05 -6.77 -1.61
CA ASP A 44 -61.59 -7.89 -2.50
C ASP A 44 -62.69 -8.74 -3.21
N PRO A 45 -62.42 -9.48 -4.32
CA PRO A 45 -61.77 -10.82 -4.25
C PRO A 45 -60.81 -11.21 -5.41
N SER A 46 -59.84 -12.08 -5.11
CA SER A 46 -59.00 -12.89 -6.03
C SER A 46 -59.76 -14.09 -6.67
N PRO A 47 -59.21 -15.00 -7.52
CA PRO A 47 -58.08 -15.04 -8.50
C PRO A 47 -58.53 -15.62 -9.90
N PRO A 48 -57.64 -16.04 -10.85
CA PRO A 48 -57.14 -17.43 -10.85
C PRO A 48 -55.70 -17.63 -11.37
N GLY A 49 -55.07 -18.74 -10.96
CA GLY A 49 -53.66 -19.06 -11.22
C GLY A 49 -53.32 -19.70 -12.56
N ARG A 50 -52.02 -19.92 -12.79
CA ARG A 50 -51.50 -20.85 -13.82
C ARG A 50 -50.28 -21.62 -13.34
N ARG A 51 -50.34 -22.91 -13.66
CA ARG A 51 -49.42 -24.02 -13.37
C ARG A 51 -48.16 -23.93 -14.24
N TYR A 52 -47.02 -24.34 -13.69
CA TYR A 52 -45.88 -24.84 -14.46
C TYR A 52 -45.92 -26.37 -14.53
N PRO A 53 -45.60 -27.00 -15.68
CA PRO A 53 -45.57 -28.45 -15.82
C PRO A 53 -44.25 -29.05 -15.32
N ARG A 54 -44.33 -30.27 -14.75
CA ARG A 54 -43.20 -31.17 -14.50
C ARG A 54 -43.25 -32.36 -15.45
N GLY A 55 -42.08 -32.83 -15.85
CA GLY A 55 -41.76 -34.23 -16.17
C GLY A 55 -40.67 -34.38 -17.26
N PRO A 56 -39.95 -35.53 -17.39
CA PRO A 56 -39.89 -36.71 -16.48
C PRO A 56 -38.49 -37.39 -16.30
N ALA A 57 -38.44 -38.31 -15.30
CA ALA A 57 -37.66 -39.58 -15.13
C ALA A 57 -36.10 -39.58 -15.21
N SER A 58 -35.33 -40.39 -14.45
CA SER A 58 -35.45 -41.77 -13.93
C SER A 58 -34.64 -41.97 -12.62
N ALA A 59 -35.15 -42.63 -11.55
CA ALA A 59 -35.07 -44.07 -11.19
C ALA A 59 -33.61 -44.60 -11.06
N THR A 60 -33.11 -45.22 -9.97
CA THR A 60 -33.70 -46.24 -9.06
C THR A 60 -32.88 -46.45 -7.75
N THR A 61 -33.60 -46.79 -6.66
CA THR A 61 -33.30 -47.75 -5.54
C THR A 61 -32.15 -47.45 -4.55
N HIS A 62 -32.22 -47.60 -3.22
CA HIS A 62 -33.08 -48.39 -2.32
C HIS A 62 -33.22 -47.71 -0.92
N ARG A 63 -34.41 -47.86 -0.32
CA ARG A 63 -34.84 -47.63 1.09
C ARG A 63 -34.42 -48.83 1.98
N PRO A 64 -34.70 -48.93 3.32
CA PRO A 64 -35.76 -48.26 4.12
C PRO A 64 -35.35 -47.71 5.52
N ALA A 65 -36.01 -46.65 6.02
CA ALA A 65 -37.08 -46.61 7.06
C ALA A 65 -36.58 -46.71 8.53
N GLY A 66 -37.19 -46.11 9.54
CA GLY A 66 -38.51 -45.47 9.67
C GLY A 66 -38.47 -44.25 10.62
N SER A 67 -39.39 -43.31 10.40
CA SER A 67 -40.62 -43.10 11.19
C SER A 67 -40.36 -42.13 12.36
N ALA A 68 -40.77 -40.86 12.22
CA ALA A 68 -42.09 -40.33 12.61
C ALA A 68 -42.10 -40.02 14.13
N SER A 69 -42.61 -38.91 14.65
CA SER A 69 -43.49 -37.86 14.12
C SER A 69 -43.73 -36.81 15.24
N VAL A 70 -43.85 -35.55 14.84
CA VAL A 70 -44.90 -34.57 15.22
C VAL A 70 -44.93 -33.95 16.64
N GLY A 71 -45.13 -32.61 16.63
CA GLY A 71 -45.87 -31.84 17.65
C GLY A 71 -45.05 -30.71 18.28
N ALA A 72 -44.98 -29.50 17.73
CA ALA A 72 -45.99 -28.41 17.70
C ALA A 72 -46.33 -27.77 19.07
N ALA A 73 -45.79 -26.55 19.24
CA ALA A 73 -46.46 -25.30 19.64
C ALA A 73 -46.81 -24.94 21.11
N ALA A 74 -46.71 -23.62 21.34
CA ALA A 74 -47.26 -22.73 22.40
C ALA A 74 -46.54 -22.74 23.76
N VAL A 75 -45.86 -21.67 24.21
CA VAL A 75 -46.29 -20.28 24.58
C VAL A 75 -47.20 -20.22 25.81
N PHE A 76 -46.73 -19.60 26.90
CA PHE A 76 -47.35 -18.69 27.90
C PHE A 76 -46.42 -18.68 29.14
N SER A 77 -45.69 -17.60 29.44
CA SER A 77 -46.04 -16.45 30.30
C SER A 77 -45.89 -16.66 31.82
N GLY A 78 -45.39 -15.63 32.53
CA GLY A 78 -45.63 -15.42 33.97
C GLY A 78 -44.36 -15.54 34.83
N GLN A 79 -43.56 -14.48 34.99
CA GLN A 79 -43.61 -13.45 36.06
C GLN A 79 -43.39 -13.91 37.52
N ARG A 80 -42.30 -13.36 38.07
CA ARG A 80 -42.07 -12.77 39.42
C ARG A 80 -41.94 -13.69 40.65
N GLY A 81 -40.85 -13.47 41.40
CA GLY A 81 -40.75 -13.81 42.82
C GLY A 81 -39.32 -13.80 43.40
N MET A 82 -38.79 -12.63 43.78
CA MET A 82 -37.88 -12.46 44.93
C MET A 82 -38.75 -12.22 46.20
N PRO A 83 -38.29 -12.19 47.47
CA PRO A 83 -36.91 -12.06 48.02
C PRO A 83 -36.59 -12.84 49.34
N GLY A 84 -35.32 -12.76 49.83
CA GLY A 84 -35.01 -12.44 51.25
C GLY A 84 -34.32 -13.47 52.17
N GLY A 85 -33.24 -13.04 52.86
CA GLY A 85 -32.75 -13.53 54.18
C GLY A 85 -31.29 -14.05 54.22
N PHE A 86 -30.26 -13.24 54.56
CA PHE A 86 -29.57 -13.10 55.88
C PHE A 86 -29.11 -14.44 56.52
N THR A 87 -27.86 -14.69 56.92
CA THR A 87 -26.96 -13.96 57.86
C THR A 87 -25.48 -14.38 57.68
N GLY A 88 -24.53 -13.52 58.06
CA GLY A 88 -23.08 -13.79 57.95
C GLY A 88 -22.38 -14.22 59.24
N SER A 89 -21.10 -14.59 59.13
CA SER A 89 -20.06 -14.35 60.14
C SER A 89 -18.66 -14.73 59.64
N ARG A 90 -17.68 -13.96 60.13
CA ARG A 90 -16.22 -14.02 59.96
C ARG A 90 -15.60 -15.41 60.16
N ILE A 91 -14.40 -15.63 59.60
CA ILE A 91 -13.16 -16.10 60.27
C ILE A 91 -12.03 -16.27 59.22
N ALA A 92 -10.86 -15.71 59.51
CA ALA A 92 -9.52 -16.21 59.16
C ALA A 92 -8.86 -16.63 60.50
N PRO A 93 -7.88 -17.58 60.61
CA PRO A 93 -6.62 -17.56 59.84
C PRO A 93 -5.89 -18.93 59.57
N SER A 94 -4.86 -18.84 58.71
CA SER A 94 -3.54 -19.50 58.69
C SER A 94 -3.31 -21.04 58.70
N ARG A 95 -2.55 -21.49 57.66
CA ARG A 95 -1.38 -22.42 57.63
C ARG A 95 -1.64 -23.91 58.03
N SER A 96 -1.26 -24.97 57.28
CA SER A 96 -0.08 -25.18 56.43
C SER A 96 0.02 -26.62 55.84
N TRP A 97 0.95 -26.79 54.88
CA TRP A 97 1.66 -28.00 54.36
C TRP A 97 1.07 -28.93 53.27
N PHE A 98 1.65 -28.74 52.08
CA PHE A 98 2.19 -29.69 51.09
C PHE A 98 1.38 -30.89 50.58
N SER A 99 0.99 -30.81 49.31
CA SER A 99 1.31 -31.84 48.32
C SER A 99 1.77 -31.13 47.03
N ALA A 100 2.94 -31.52 46.53
CA ALA A 100 3.55 -30.98 45.33
C ALA A 100 3.84 -32.13 44.36
N ALA A 101 3.22 -32.07 43.19
CA ALA A 101 3.56 -32.83 41.98
C ALA A 101 3.18 -31.92 40.81
N GLY A 102 3.96 -31.72 39.76
CA GLY A 102 5.33 -32.09 39.48
C GLY A 102 5.76 -31.28 38.26
N PHE A 103 6.84 -30.52 38.39
CA PHE A 103 7.55 -29.90 37.27
C PHE A 103 8.97 -29.62 37.74
N ARG A 104 9.97 -30.33 37.19
CA ARG A 104 11.21 -29.75 36.65
C ARG A 104 12.27 -30.79 36.27
N SER A 105 12.76 -30.57 35.05
CA SER A 105 14.15 -30.63 34.57
C SER A 105 14.91 -31.96 34.59
N ARG A 106 15.58 -32.25 33.47
CA ARG A 106 16.98 -32.70 33.49
C ARG A 106 17.73 -32.30 32.21
N LYS A 107 18.94 -31.80 32.43
CA LYS A 107 20.03 -31.62 31.46
C LYS A 107 20.71 -32.96 31.16
N SER A 108 21.39 -32.97 30.02
CA SER A 108 22.64 -33.69 29.66
C SER A 108 22.69 -35.21 29.69
N SER A 109 23.05 -35.78 28.54
CA SER A 109 24.02 -36.88 28.48
C SER A 109 24.84 -36.80 27.18
N SER A 110 26.14 -36.71 27.38
CA SER A 110 27.20 -36.97 26.41
C SER A 110 27.76 -38.37 26.66
N ARG A 111 28.03 -39.13 25.60
CA ARG A 111 29.02 -40.22 25.43
C ARG A 111 28.62 -40.99 24.17
N ALA A 112 29.47 -41.58 23.35
CA ALA A 112 30.90 -41.57 23.06
C ALA A 112 31.04 -42.72 22.05
N CYS A 113 31.78 -42.56 20.95
CA CYS A 113 32.44 -43.71 20.29
C CYS A 113 33.60 -43.26 19.40
N HIS A 114 34.79 -43.53 19.94
CA HIS A 114 36.05 -43.97 19.34
C HIS A 114 36.72 -43.26 18.15
N LEU A 115 37.93 -42.77 18.47
CA LEU A 115 39.09 -42.58 17.60
C LEU A 115 39.37 -43.78 16.68
N ASN A 116 39.77 -43.51 15.43
CA ASN A 116 40.84 -44.28 14.82
C ASN A 116 41.74 -43.42 13.91
N ARG A 117 43.02 -43.76 13.91
CA ARG A 117 44.16 -43.05 13.32
C ARG A 117 44.23 -43.19 11.79
N GLY A 118 44.78 -42.19 11.09
CA GLY A 118 45.30 -42.35 9.73
C GLY A 118 45.64 -41.03 9.00
N ARG A 119 46.94 -40.73 8.84
CA ARG A 119 47.55 -39.99 7.72
C ARG A 119 48.43 -41.01 6.96
N PRO A 120 48.98 -40.77 5.74
CA PRO A 120 48.84 -39.65 4.77
C PRO A 120 48.69 -40.13 3.28
N ALA A 121 48.51 -39.19 2.33
CA ALA A 121 49.08 -39.18 0.95
C ALA A 121 48.39 -38.08 0.11
N SER A 122 49.05 -36.97 -0.24
CA SER A 122 49.82 -36.71 -1.48
C SER A 122 49.04 -35.80 -2.44
N SER A 123 49.46 -34.54 -2.53
CA SER A 123 48.98 -33.54 -3.50
C SER A 123 49.78 -33.63 -4.82
N PRO A 124 49.16 -33.43 -6.00
CA PRO A 124 49.84 -32.96 -7.20
C PRO A 124 49.44 -31.50 -7.56
N PRO A 125 50.16 -30.83 -8.50
CA PRO A 125 50.37 -29.38 -8.49
C PRO A 125 49.29 -28.57 -9.24
N ALA A 126 49.20 -27.28 -8.92
CA ALA A 126 48.37 -26.28 -9.61
C ALA A 126 48.95 -25.84 -10.97
N PRO A 127 48.11 -25.52 -11.96
CA PRO A 127 48.15 -24.18 -12.61
C PRO A 127 46.80 -23.73 -13.23
N PRO A 128 46.68 -22.58 -13.94
CA PRO A 128 47.14 -21.22 -13.66
C PRO A 128 45.97 -20.27 -13.31
N ARG A 129 46.27 -19.08 -12.79
CA ARG A 129 45.27 -18.03 -12.47
C ARG A 129 44.74 -17.39 -13.76
N PHE A 130 43.41 -17.43 -13.96
CA PHE A 130 42.68 -16.53 -14.84
C PHE A 130 42.11 -15.37 -14.04
N ASP A 131 42.29 -14.16 -14.58
CA ASP A 131 41.81 -12.90 -14.01
C ASP A 131 40.30 -12.82 -14.21
N SER A 132 39.51 -12.95 -13.14
CA SER A 132 38.05 -12.80 -13.15
C SER A 132 37.64 -11.57 -12.34
N GLY A 133 37.07 -10.59 -13.02
CA GLY A 133 36.53 -9.34 -12.47
C GLY A 133 35.28 -9.51 -11.59
N CYS A 134 35.07 -10.65 -10.95
CA CYS A 134 34.05 -10.87 -9.93
C CYS A 134 34.74 -11.32 -8.64
N ARG A 135 34.78 -10.46 -7.62
CA ARG A 135 35.21 -10.87 -6.27
C ARG A 135 34.24 -11.91 -5.73
N ARG A 136 34.78 -13.02 -5.22
CA ARG A 136 34.01 -14.14 -4.63
C ARG A 136 33.17 -13.66 -3.43
N PRO A 137 31.94 -14.17 -3.25
CA PRO A 137 31.10 -13.83 -2.10
C PRO A 137 31.52 -14.71 -0.91
N GLY A 138 32.28 -14.13 0.03
CA GLY A 138 32.73 -14.89 1.22
C GLY A 138 33.22 -14.07 2.41
N GLU A 139 33.34 -12.75 2.30
CA GLU A 139 33.76 -11.88 3.40
C GLU A 139 32.84 -10.67 3.52
N TRP A 140 31.63 -10.89 4.03
CA TRP A 140 30.74 -9.81 4.46
C TRP A 140 30.58 -9.89 5.98
N ALA A 141 31.49 -9.24 6.70
CA ALA A 141 31.31 -8.97 8.12
C ALA A 141 30.39 -7.76 8.27
N PHE A 142 29.10 -7.99 8.52
CA PHE A 142 28.12 -6.95 8.80
C PHE A 142 28.46 -6.25 10.12
N SER A 143 28.88 -4.99 10.05
CA SER A 143 28.92 -4.11 11.22
C SER A 143 27.55 -3.45 11.42
N LYS A 144 27.14 -3.32 12.70
CA LYS A 144 25.86 -2.73 13.11
C LYS A 144 25.66 -1.34 12.46
N PRO A 145 24.43 -0.97 12.04
CA PRO A 145 24.18 0.30 11.38
C PRO A 145 24.47 1.46 12.34
N ARG A 146 25.42 2.31 11.96
CA ARG A 146 25.54 3.68 12.50
C ARG A 146 24.70 4.58 11.61
N TRP A 147 23.67 5.18 12.20
CA TRP A 147 22.92 6.29 11.62
C TRP A 147 23.88 7.38 11.13
N PRO A 148 23.64 8.00 9.95
CA PRO A 148 24.42 9.18 9.56
C PRO A 148 24.13 10.32 10.56
N PRO A 149 25.14 11.08 11.00
CA PRO A 149 24.88 12.27 11.80
C PRO A 149 24.12 13.29 10.93
N CYS A 150 23.10 13.92 11.52
CA CYS A 150 22.39 15.05 10.94
C CYS A 150 23.39 16.08 10.40
N VAL A 151 23.48 16.21 9.07
CA VAL A 151 24.17 17.33 8.45
C VAL A 151 23.25 18.54 8.56
N LEU A 152 23.45 19.31 9.63
CA LEU A 152 22.97 20.68 9.75
C LEU A 152 23.64 21.52 8.66
N LEU A 153 22.91 21.77 7.57
CA LEU A 153 23.16 22.93 6.71
C LEU A 153 22.87 24.19 7.53
N ARG A 154 23.90 24.71 8.21
CA ARG A 154 23.88 26.04 8.81
C ARG A 154 23.93 27.09 7.70
N LEU A 155 22.77 27.44 7.15
CA LEU A 155 22.58 28.75 6.53
C LEU A 155 22.53 29.79 7.66
N ARG A 156 23.69 30.38 7.98
CA ARG A 156 23.74 31.62 8.77
C ARG A 156 23.28 32.76 7.86
N GLN A 157 22.00 33.09 7.91
CA GLN A 157 21.54 34.45 7.59
C GLN A 157 21.17 35.15 8.89
N ARG A 158 21.96 36.17 9.25
CA ARG A 158 21.61 37.17 10.26
C ARG A 158 20.60 38.13 9.63
N PRO A 159 19.43 38.40 10.21
CA PRO A 159 18.67 39.58 9.88
C PRO A 159 19.15 40.74 10.76
N SER A 160 19.97 41.62 10.19
CA SER A 160 20.14 42.98 10.71
C SER A 160 19.06 43.85 10.07
N ASN A 161 18.16 44.35 10.90
CA ASN A 161 17.21 45.42 10.59
C ASN A 161 17.97 46.66 10.09
N PRO A 162 17.48 47.38 9.06
CA PRO A 162 17.45 48.83 9.23
C PRO A 162 16.19 49.49 8.63
N ARG A 163 15.61 50.37 9.42
CA ARG A 163 14.83 51.50 8.91
C ARG A 163 15.78 52.57 8.35
N THR A 164 15.26 53.24 7.32
CA THR A 164 15.58 54.58 6.80
C THR A 164 16.76 54.78 5.81
N ARG A 165 16.33 55.24 4.62
CA ARG A 165 16.84 56.37 3.81
C ARG A 165 17.96 56.15 2.78
N THR A 166 17.49 56.11 1.52
CA THR A 166 17.93 56.88 0.33
C THR A 166 19.35 56.76 -0.25
N SER A 167 19.33 56.69 -1.60
CA SER A 167 20.40 56.92 -2.58
C SER A 167 21.47 55.85 -2.69
N ALA A 168 22.12 55.57 -3.82
CA ALA A 168 21.89 55.64 -5.26
C ALA A 168 23.17 54.99 -5.87
N ILE A 169 23.13 54.60 -7.15
CA ILE A 169 24.30 54.46 -8.06
C ILE A 169 25.05 53.10 -8.09
N ASN A 170 24.86 52.46 -9.25
CA ASN A 170 25.76 51.81 -10.22
C ASN A 170 26.71 50.63 -9.92
N GLU A 171 26.47 49.60 -10.76
CA GLU A 171 27.37 48.93 -11.72
C GLU A 171 28.63 48.14 -11.32
N ALA A 172 28.62 46.92 -11.90
CA ALA A 172 29.67 46.26 -12.68
C ALA A 172 30.66 45.28 -12.01
N ILE A 173 30.55 43.98 -12.33
CA ILE A 173 31.26 43.13 -13.33
C ILE A 173 32.65 42.62 -12.85
N PHE A 174 32.85 41.30 -13.02
CA PHE A 174 34.08 40.51 -13.23
C PHE A 174 34.60 39.59 -12.10
N SER A 175 34.58 38.29 -12.42
CA SER A 175 35.48 37.21 -11.96
C SER A 175 36.71 37.16 -12.91
N PRO A 176 37.66 36.19 -12.82
CA PRO A 176 38.15 35.33 -11.72
C PRO A 176 39.70 35.39 -11.61
N PHE A 177 40.35 34.62 -10.72
CA PHE A 177 41.56 33.80 -11.03
C PHE A 177 42.09 33.01 -9.82
N VAL A 178 42.71 31.88 -10.17
CA VAL A 178 43.31 30.77 -9.41
C VAL A 178 44.77 31.08 -9.01
N THR A 179 45.29 30.54 -7.89
CA THR A 179 46.66 29.95 -7.80
C THR A 179 46.90 29.11 -6.53
N ASN A 180 47.72 28.08 -6.71
CA ASN A 180 48.21 27.06 -5.77
C ASN A 180 49.60 27.43 -5.17
N GLN A 181 49.93 26.87 -3.99
CA GLN A 181 51.23 26.28 -3.53
C GLN A 181 51.63 26.61 -2.05
N PRO A 182 52.45 25.75 -1.38
CA PRO A 182 52.49 25.51 0.07
C PRO A 182 53.79 25.94 0.77
N PHE A 183 53.87 25.77 2.10
CA PHE A 183 55.11 25.87 2.89
C PHE A 183 55.23 24.83 4.01
N SER A 184 56.48 24.54 4.35
CA SER A 184 56.99 23.44 5.17
C SER A 184 57.57 23.88 6.53
N SER A 185 57.95 22.88 7.32
CA SER A 185 59.02 22.85 8.34
C SER A 185 58.67 23.02 9.83
N GLY A 186 59.34 22.22 10.68
CA GLY A 186 59.47 22.42 12.13
C GLY A 186 59.56 21.13 12.98
N ARG A 187 60.77 20.69 13.33
CA ARG A 187 61.08 19.62 14.32
C ARG A 187 61.40 20.23 15.70
N THR A 188 61.10 19.52 16.80
CA THR A 188 61.98 19.39 17.99
C THR A 188 61.62 18.20 18.92
N ARG A 189 62.69 17.65 19.53
CA ARG A 189 62.91 16.55 20.53
C ARG A 189 61.99 16.56 21.77
N ALA A 190 61.99 15.61 22.71
CA ALA A 190 62.22 14.15 22.87
C ALA A 190 62.14 13.90 24.40
N ALA A 191 61.35 12.94 24.89
CA ALA A 191 61.50 12.36 26.23
C ALA A 191 60.90 10.94 26.27
N ARG A 192 61.57 10.06 27.00
CA ARG A 192 61.45 8.59 27.02
C ARG A 192 60.72 8.15 28.29
N LEU A 193 59.82 7.16 28.23
CA LEU A 193 59.79 6.00 29.15
C LEU A 193 58.68 4.98 28.74
N GLU A 194 59.10 3.72 28.68
CA GLU A 194 58.39 2.44 28.93
C GLU A 194 57.26 1.93 27.99
N SER A 195 57.45 0.66 27.60
CA SER A 195 56.62 -0.21 26.75
C SER A 195 55.52 -0.92 27.56
N PRO A 196 54.40 -1.44 26.99
CA PRO A 196 54.48 -2.58 26.08
C PRO A 196 53.44 -2.63 24.93
N THR A 197 53.83 -3.38 23.88
CA THR A 197 52.99 -4.12 22.94
C THR A 197 51.74 -3.44 22.35
N ARG A 198 51.88 -2.84 21.15
CA ARG A 198 50.75 -2.62 20.24
C ARG A 198 51.05 -3.15 18.85
N ASN A 199 50.21 -4.10 18.46
CA ASN A 199 50.04 -4.63 17.11
C ASN A 199 50.15 -3.51 16.07
N VAL A 200 51.04 -3.69 15.09
CA VAL A 200 51.07 -2.89 13.87
C VAL A 200 49.83 -3.26 13.06
N MET A 201 48.74 -2.57 13.34
CA MET A 201 47.56 -2.60 12.51
C MET A 201 47.84 -1.67 11.33
N THR A 202 48.28 -2.25 10.22
CA THR A 202 48.31 -1.60 8.91
C THR A 202 46.93 -1.02 8.66
N ILE A 203 46.80 0.31 8.74
CA ILE A 203 45.60 1.02 8.33
C ILE A 203 45.53 0.92 6.82
N MET A 204 44.86 -0.13 6.32
CA MET A 204 44.28 -0.09 4.99
C MET A 204 43.15 0.95 5.04
N LEU A 205 43.35 2.09 4.38
CA LEU A 205 42.25 2.96 4.00
C LEU A 205 41.28 2.13 3.15
N PHE A 206 40.20 1.65 3.77
CA PHE A 206 39.02 1.24 3.03
C PHE A 206 38.37 2.51 2.52
N ALA A 207 38.62 2.82 1.24
CA ALA A 207 37.71 3.68 0.50
C ALA A 207 36.36 2.95 0.45
N THR A 208 35.44 3.33 1.33
CA THR A 208 34.01 3.15 1.08
C THR A 208 33.70 3.93 -0.19
N ALA A 209 33.78 3.26 -1.34
CA ALA A 209 33.17 3.78 -2.54
C ALA A 209 31.67 3.83 -2.24
N LEU A 210 31.22 5.04 -1.88
CA LEU A 210 29.83 5.43 -2.11
C LEU A 210 29.66 5.24 -3.63
N THR A 211 29.20 4.07 -4.06
CA THR A 211 28.72 3.91 -5.43
C THR A 211 27.50 4.81 -5.50
N ALA A 212 27.71 6.05 -5.98
CA ALA A 212 26.62 6.91 -6.37
C ALA A 212 25.73 6.06 -7.28
N ALA A 213 24.45 5.95 -6.94
CA ALA A 213 23.48 5.29 -7.79
C ALA A 213 23.67 5.81 -9.22
N LEU A 214 23.86 4.90 -10.17
CA LEU A 214 23.95 5.31 -11.57
C LEU A 214 22.62 6.01 -11.92
N PRO A 215 22.67 7.10 -12.69
CA PRO A 215 21.43 7.75 -13.10
C PRO A 215 20.61 6.78 -13.95
N PRO A 216 19.27 6.80 -13.84
CA PRO A 216 18.43 5.99 -14.71
C PRO A 216 18.64 6.36 -16.18
N PRO A 217 18.33 5.44 -17.12
CA PRO A 217 18.27 5.74 -18.54
C PRO A 217 17.50 7.04 -18.82
N ALA A 218 17.93 7.82 -19.81
CA ALA A 218 17.43 9.18 -20.00
C ALA A 218 15.92 9.25 -20.27
N ASP A 219 15.39 8.25 -20.99
CA ASP A 219 13.97 8.01 -21.27
C ASP A 219 13.19 7.65 -20.00
N PHE A 220 13.71 6.72 -19.18
CA PHE A 220 13.14 6.40 -17.86
C PHE A 220 13.07 7.66 -16.98
N ALA A 221 14.17 8.40 -16.89
CA ALA A 221 14.24 9.63 -16.09
C ALA A 221 13.26 10.70 -16.60
N GLN A 222 13.10 10.81 -17.92
CA GLN A 222 12.16 11.72 -18.55
C GLN A 222 10.71 11.32 -18.25
N ALA A 223 10.36 10.03 -18.35
CA ALA A 223 9.03 9.53 -18.04
C ALA A 223 8.67 9.78 -16.56
N VAL A 224 9.59 9.50 -15.63
CA VAL A 224 9.42 9.83 -14.21
C VAL A 224 9.13 11.33 -14.02
N ARG A 225 9.96 12.22 -14.61
CA ARG A 225 9.74 13.68 -14.51
C ARG A 225 8.38 14.11 -15.09
N GLN A 226 7.92 13.47 -16.17
CA GLN A 226 6.63 13.77 -16.78
C GLN A 226 5.45 13.36 -15.90
N ILE A 227 5.55 12.22 -15.21
CA ILE A 227 4.55 11.79 -14.25
C ILE A 227 4.55 12.73 -13.04
N GLU A 228 5.73 12.99 -12.45
CA GLU A 228 5.88 13.86 -11.28
C GLU A 228 5.35 15.28 -11.53
N ALA A 229 5.57 15.83 -12.73
CA ALA A 229 5.05 17.15 -13.10
C ALA A 229 3.52 17.22 -13.14
N ARG A 230 2.82 16.08 -13.20
CA ARG A 230 1.35 15.99 -13.14
C ARG A 230 0.83 15.67 -11.74
N ILE A 231 1.70 15.32 -10.79
CA ILE A 231 1.28 15.08 -9.41
C ILE A 231 1.08 16.45 -8.74
N GLU A 232 -0.19 16.81 -8.55
CA GLU A 232 -0.56 18.06 -7.91
C GLU A 232 -0.57 17.91 -6.37
N PRO A 233 0.08 18.81 -5.61
CA PRO A 233 -0.01 18.79 -4.15
C PRO A 233 -1.35 19.35 -3.66
N PRO A 234 -1.84 18.95 -2.47
CA PRO A 234 -3.05 19.51 -1.87
C PRO A 234 -2.97 21.03 -1.67
N ALA A 235 -3.98 21.75 -2.14
CA ALA A 235 -4.17 23.18 -1.97
C ALA A 235 -4.96 23.46 -0.67
N ILE A 236 -4.26 23.44 0.47
CA ILE A 236 -4.87 23.67 1.79
C ILE A 236 -4.86 25.17 2.13
N PRO A 237 -6.01 25.78 2.49
CA PRO A 237 -6.06 27.16 2.96
C PRO A 237 -5.18 27.40 4.19
N ASN A 238 -4.58 28.59 4.28
CA ASN A 238 -3.76 28.99 5.42
C ASN A 238 -4.61 29.45 6.62
N ARG A 239 -5.42 28.52 7.14
CA ARG A 239 -6.18 28.62 8.37
C ARG A 239 -5.80 27.44 9.24
N GLU A 240 -5.66 27.66 10.54
CA GLU A 240 -5.42 26.59 11.51
C GLU A 240 -6.42 26.69 12.66
N VAL A 241 -6.94 25.54 13.07
CA VAL A 241 -7.76 25.37 14.26
C VAL A 241 -7.07 24.34 15.13
N ASN A 242 -6.73 24.73 16.35
CA ASN A 242 -6.21 23.83 17.36
C ASN A 242 -7.37 23.15 18.07
N LEU A 243 -7.38 21.82 18.09
CA LEU A 243 -8.48 21.05 18.70
C LEU A 243 -8.69 21.40 20.19
N PHE A 244 -7.64 21.75 20.94
CA PHE A 244 -7.77 22.16 22.35
C PHE A 244 -8.48 23.50 22.55
N ASP A 245 -8.62 24.33 21.51
CA ASP A 245 -9.39 25.57 21.59
C ASP A 245 -10.91 25.29 21.49
N LEU A 246 -11.29 24.08 21.03
CA LEU A 246 -12.69 23.67 20.85
C LEU A 246 -13.23 22.83 22.01
N THR A 247 -12.37 22.40 22.94
CA THR A 247 -12.74 21.47 24.01
C THR A 247 -11.80 21.56 25.20
N GLU A 248 -12.30 21.20 26.38
CA GLU A 248 -11.47 20.93 27.56
C GLU A 248 -10.95 19.47 27.61
N LEU A 249 -11.44 18.59 26.72
CA LEU A 249 -10.96 17.20 26.65
C LEU A 249 -9.49 17.16 26.22
N ARG A 250 -8.73 16.26 26.84
CA ARG A 250 -7.31 16.05 26.54
C ARG A 250 -7.03 14.57 26.30
N PRO A 251 -6.26 14.21 25.26
CA PRO A 251 -5.81 12.84 25.07
C PRO A 251 -4.90 12.44 26.23
N ASP A 252 -4.92 11.16 26.57
CA ASP A 252 -4.13 10.60 27.68
C ASP A 252 -3.48 9.28 27.25
N SER A 253 -2.54 8.77 28.05
CA SER A 253 -1.79 7.55 27.69
C SER A 253 -2.61 6.28 27.74
N ALA A 254 -3.75 6.25 28.43
CA ALA A 254 -4.67 5.12 28.46
C ALA A 254 -5.70 5.20 27.31
N GLY A 255 -5.88 6.37 26.70
CA GLY A 255 -6.90 6.68 25.71
C GLY A 255 -8.30 6.52 26.29
N THR A 256 -8.56 7.17 27.44
CA THR A 256 -9.85 7.02 28.15
C THR A 256 -11.00 7.72 27.43
N HIS A 257 -10.72 8.80 26.72
CA HIS A 257 -11.71 9.65 26.06
C HIS A 257 -11.90 9.29 24.58
N ASP A 258 -13.16 9.24 24.12
CA ASP A 258 -13.49 9.11 22.70
C ASP A 258 -13.56 10.49 22.04
N PHE A 259 -12.73 10.71 21.02
CA PHE A 259 -12.61 11.96 20.28
C PHE A 259 -13.38 11.95 18.97
N ARG A 260 -14.01 10.83 18.59
CA ARG A 260 -14.62 10.66 17.26
C ARG A 260 -15.53 11.81 16.87
N HIS A 261 -16.54 12.11 17.69
CA HIS A 261 -17.53 13.14 17.37
C HIS A 261 -16.92 14.55 17.34
N LEU A 262 -15.99 14.85 18.24
CA LEU A 262 -15.34 16.16 18.30
C LEU A 262 -14.46 16.39 17.07
N VAL A 263 -13.61 15.41 16.72
CA VAL A 263 -12.73 15.51 15.56
C VAL A 263 -13.53 15.56 14.27
N GLN A 264 -14.57 14.71 14.13
CA GLN A 264 -15.43 14.75 12.95
C GLN A 264 -16.11 16.11 12.80
N LYS A 265 -16.68 16.65 13.88
CA LYS A 265 -17.30 17.98 13.86
C LYS A 265 -16.30 19.06 13.46
N ALA A 266 -15.08 19.04 14.02
CA ALA A 266 -14.05 20.03 13.70
C ALA A 266 -13.61 19.95 12.22
N ILE A 267 -13.54 18.74 11.64
CA ILE A 267 -13.30 18.54 10.21
C ILE A 267 -14.45 19.14 9.38
N ASP A 268 -15.70 18.84 9.73
CA ASP A 268 -16.87 19.31 9.01
C ASP A 268 -17.01 20.85 9.09
N ASP A 269 -16.80 21.44 10.28
CA ASP A 269 -16.82 22.89 10.51
C ASP A 269 -15.72 23.60 9.70
N LEU A 270 -14.50 23.04 9.66
CA LEU A 270 -13.39 23.59 8.87
C LEU A 270 -13.72 23.57 7.37
N ALA A 271 -14.26 22.45 6.88
CA ALA A 271 -14.65 22.32 5.48
C ALA A 271 -15.77 23.30 5.10
N ALA A 272 -16.80 23.43 5.96
CA ALA A 272 -17.88 24.40 5.78
C ALA A 272 -17.36 25.85 5.75
N ALA A 273 -16.24 26.11 6.43
CA ALA A 273 -15.58 27.42 6.43
C ALA A 273 -14.53 27.60 5.32
N GLY A 274 -14.54 26.74 4.30
CA GLY A 274 -13.67 26.84 3.12
C GLY A 274 -12.38 26.04 3.21
N GLY A 275 -12.18 25.23 4.25
CA GLY A 275 -11.00 24.39 4.46
C GLY A 275 -9.97 24.99 5.42
N GLY A 276 -8.91 24.23 5.68
CA GLY A 276 -7.82 24.61 6.56
C GLY A 276 -7.19 23.42 7.28
N THR A 277 -6.46 23.72 8.34
CA THR A 277 -5.71 22.77 9.15
C THR A 277 -6.43 22.50 10.46
N LEU A 278 -6.74 21.25 10.76
CA LEU A 278 -7.06 20.80 12.11
C LEU A 278 -5.80 20.25 12.78
N LEU A 279 -5.28 20.96 13.77
CA LEU A 279 -4.15 20.51 14.58
C LEU A 279 -4.65 19.63 15.73
N LEU A 280 -4.10 18.42 15.85
CA LEU A 280 -4.24 17.54 17.00
C LEU A 280 -2.98 17.68 17.88
N PRO A 281 -3.04 18.54 18.91
CA PRO A 281 -1.89 18.86 19.74
C PRO A 281 -1.57 17.75 20.75
N HIS A 282 -0.34 17.73 21.22
CA HIS A 282 0.08 16.96 22.36
C HIS A 282 -0.09 17.79 23.67
N PRO A 283 -0.66 17.25 24.76
CA PRO A 283 -0.88 18.00 26.02
C PRO A 283 0.38 18.63 26.61
N ALA A 284 1.51 17.93 26.52
CA ALA A 284 2.82 18.44 26.94
C ALA A 284 3.45 19.48 25.99
N GLY A 285 2.82 19.80 24.87
CA GLY A 285 3.30 20.74 23.86
C GLY A 285 4.23 20.13 22.79
N ARG A 286 4.33 20.84 21.67
CA ARG A 286 5.03 20.39 20.44
C ARG A 286 6.51 20.09 20.61
N PHE A 287 7.22 20.97 21.33
CA PHE A 287 8.70 20.96 21.42
C PHE A 287 9.24 20.33 22.70
N THR A 288 8.37 19.76 23.54
CA THR A 288 8.79 19.03 24.74
C THR A 288 9.53 17.74 24.35
N TRP A 289 10.76 17.61 24.83
CA TRP A 289 11.69 16.54 24.44
C TRP A 289 11.26 15.14 24.88
N SER A 290 10.88 15.00 26.14
CA SER A 290 10.40 13.73 26.70
C SER A 290 8.90 13.86 26.94
N LYS A 291 8.10 13.24 26.07
CA LYS A 291 6.66 13.15 26.24
C LYS A 291 6.17 11.71 26.02
N PRO A 292 5.30 11.20 26.92
CA PRO A 292 4.65 9.92 26.71
C PRO A 292 3.75 9.98 25.48
N LYS A 293 3.29 8.82 24.99
CA LYS A 293 2.25 8.81 23.97
C LYS A 293 0.95 9.39 24.52
N ALA A 294 0.29 10.26 23.76
CA ALA A 294 -1.05 10.75 24.06
C ALA A 294 -2.03 10.18 23.01
N ILE A 295 -3.04 9.47 23.49
CA ILE A 295 -3.96 8.70 22.65
C ILE A 295 -5.25 9.47 22.44
N TYR A 296 -5.51 9.84 21.19
CA TYR A 296 -6.85 10.16 20.71
C TYR A 296 -7.52 8.85 20.34
N ARG A 297 -8.43 8.37 21.18
CA ARG A 297 -9.19 7.16 20.91
C ARG A 297 -10.44 7.50 20.09
N PHE A 298 -10.80 6.62 19.17
CA PHE A 298 -11.93 6.72 18.27
C PHE A 298 -12.80 5.48 18.38
N SER A 299 -14.02 5.63 18.89
CA SER A 299 -15.03 4.58 18.90
C SER A 299 -15.75 4.49 17.54
N GLY A 300 -14.99 4.32 16.45
CA GLY A 300 -15.45 4.25 15.07
C GLY A 300 -14.71 5.19 14.12
N GLY A 301 -15.03 5.14 12.83
CA GLY A 301 -14.27 5.85 11.79
C GLY A 301 -14.52 7.36 11.70
N ILE A 302 -13.58 8.08 11.09
CA ILE A 302 -13.70 9.49 10.71
C ILE A 302 -13.65 9.67 9.20
N GLU A 303 -14.27 10.74 8.70
CA GLU A 303 -14.36 11.07 7.30
C GLU A 303 -13.74 12.44 7.02
N LEU A 304 -12.73 12.47 6.15
CA LEU A 304 -12.08 13.69 5.68
C LEU A 304 -12.98 14.44 4.70
N ARG A 305 -12.77 15.75 4.62
CA ARG A 305 -13.54 16.67 3.78
C ARG A 305 -12.61 17.50 2.90
N THR A 306 -13.16 18.03 1.81
CA THR A 306 -12.41 18.85 0.86
C THR A 306 -11.68 20.00 1.55
N GLY A 307 -10.41 20.22 1.20
CA GLY A 307 -9.60 21.33 1.71
C GLY A 307 -9.15 21.17 3.16
N VAL A 308 -9.29 19.97 3.76
CA VAL A 308 -8.92 19.73 5.16
C VAL A 308 -7.59 18.99 5.28
N LYS A 309 -6.70 19.57 6.10
CA LYS A 309 -5.46 18.94 6.57
C LYS A 309 -5.59 18.55 8.03
N LEU A 310 -5.43 17.27 8.33
CA LEU A 310 -5.27 16.76 9.69
C LEU A 310 -3.78 16.74 10.04
N ALA A 311 -3.37 17.60 10.97
CA ALA A 311 -1.98 17.77 11.37
C ALA A 311 -1.76 17.19 12.77
N LEU A 312 -0.83 16.23 12.91
CA LEU A 312 -0.57 15.52 14.16
C LEU A 312 0.75 15.97 14.79
N GLU A 313 0.74 16.34 16.07
CA GLU A 313 1.99 16.55 16.80
C GLU A 313 2.73 15.24 17.09
N PRO A 314 4.07 15.28 17.24
CA PRO A 314 4.83 14.10 17.65
C PRO A 314 4.32 13.50 18.97
N ALA A 315 4.44 12.18 19.07
CA ALA A 315 3.94 11.32 20.15
C ALA A 315 2.40 11.24 20.28
N ILE A 316 1.65 11.73 19.28
CA ILE A 316 0.21 11.46 19.17
C ILE A 316 -0.05 10.06 18.61
N VAL A 317 -1.06 9.38 19.15
CA VAL A 317 -1.60 8.13 18.61
C VAL A 317 -3.09 8.32 18.31
N LEU A 318 -3.51 8.06 17.08
CA LEU A 318 -4.91 7.87 16.72
C LEU A 318 -5.24 6.38 16.86
N ARG A 319 -6.00 6.01 17.88
CA ARG A 319 -6.37 4.60 18.16
C ARG A 319 -7.83 4.36 17.85
N PHE A 320 -8.10 3.50 16.87
CA PHE A 320 -9.45 3.12 16.48
C PHE A 320 -9.86 1.81 17.15
N ASP A 321 -11.05 1.79 17.77
CA ASP A 321 -11.59 0.60 18.44
C ASP A 321 -12.21 -0.36 17.40
N CYS A 322 -12.11 -1.68 17.64
CA CYS A 322 -12.87 -2.69 16.91
C CYS A 322 -14.32 -2.74 17.43
N LYS A 323 -15.19 -1.90 16.84
CA LYS A 323 -16.63 -1.85 17.08
C LYS A 323 -17.39 -1.85 15.75
N PRO A 324 -17.57 -3.02 15.12
CA PRO A 324 -18.13 -3.17 13.77
C PRO A 324 -19.33 -2.28 13.46
N GLU A 325 -20.29 -2.23 14.39
CA GLU A 325 -21.51 -1.43 14.30
C GLU A 325 -21.25 0.07 14.07
N ASN A 326 -20.14 0.59 14.58
CA ASN A 326 -19.75 2.00 14.47
C ASN A 326 -19.08 2.36 13.13
N TYR A 327 -18.88 1.38 12.25
CA TYR A 327 -18.35 1.54 10.89
C TYR A 327 -19.45 1.32 9.85
N THR A 328 -20.71 1.51 10.23
CA THR A 328 -21.85 1.56 9.32
C THR A 328 -22.48 2.96 9.37
N ARG A 329 -23.24 3.31 8.33
CA ARG A 329 -24.07 4.52 8.28
C ARG A 329 -25.53 4.10 8.38
N ASP A 330 -26.14 4.36 9.53
CA ASP A 330 -27.53 3.96 9.84
C ASP A 330 -27.79 2.46 9.68
N GLY A 331 -26.79 1.63 10.04
CA GLY A 331 -26.82 0.17 9.86
C GLY A 331 -26.50 -0.30 8.43
N ALA A 332 -26.43 0.60 7.46
CA ALA A 332 -26.01 0.30 6.10
C ALA A 332 -24.49 0.43 5.93
N GLY A 333 -23.91 -0.33 5.00
CA GLY A 333 -22.52 -0.12 4.59
C GLY A 333 -22.30 1.18 3.83
N VAL A 334 -21.04 1.59 3.69
CA VAL A 334 -20.61 2.68 2.80
C VAL A 334 -19.89 2.11 1.58
N LEU A 335 -19.87 2.87 0.48
CA LEU A 335 -19.05 2.51 -0.67
C LEU A 335 -17.58 2.35 -0.28
N THR A 336 -17.04 1.18 -0.61
CA THR A 336 -15.65 0.75 -0.42
C THR A 336 -15.32 -0.33 -1.44
N ARG A 337 -14.04 -0.74 -1.49
CA ARG A 337 -13.58 -1.84 -2.33
C ARG A 337 -12.89 -2.91 -1.49
N TYR A 338 -13.34 -4.16 -1.65
CA TYR A 338 -12.82 -5.31 -0.92
C TYR A 338 -12.25 -6.33 -1.92
N GLU A 339 -10.94 -6.61 -1.84
CA GLU A 339 -10.21 -7.50 -2.76
C GLU A 339 -10.54 -7.26 -4.25
N GLY A 340 -10.56 -5.99 -4.65
CA GLY A 340 -10.82 -5.56 -6.03
C GLY A 340 -12.29 -5.59 -6.48
N THR A 341 -13.25 -5.82 -5.57
CA THR A 341 -14.68 -5.74 -5.84
C THR A 341 -15.32 -4.60 -5.06
N THR A 342 -16.05 -3.73 -5.75
CA THR A 342 -16.75 -2.58 -5.14
C THR A 342 -18.07 -3.05 -4.51
N ILE A 343 -18.28 -2.68 -3.24
CA ILE A 343 -19.42 -3.09 -2.41
C ILE A 343 -19.84 -1.95 -1.46
N TYR A 344 -20.99 -2.10 -0.82
CA TYR A 344 -21.29 -1.41 0.43
C TYR A 344 -20.84 -2.27 1.60
N GLY A 345 -19.83 -1.80 2.35
CA GLY A 345 -19.22 -2.53 3.46
C GLY A 345 -18.97 -1.63 4.67
N HIS A 346 -18.16 -2.11 5.62
CA HIS A 346 -17.73 -1.26 6.73
C HIS A 346 -16.92 -0.07 6.21
N ALA A 347 -17.16 1.09 6.82
CA ALA A 347 -16.38 2.29 6.59
C ALA A 347 -14.91 2.06 6.96
N PRO A 348 -13.97 2.52 6.12
CA PRO A 348 -12.57 2.62 6.50
C PRO A 348 -12.39 3.40 7.81
N LEU A 349 -11.32 3.13 8.56
CA LEU A 349 -11.05 3.80 9.83
C LEU A 349 -10.91 5.32 9.63
N ILE A 350 -10.16 5.71 8.59
CA ILE A 350 -10.11 7.07 8.05
C ILE A 350 -10.53 6.99 6.59
N ARG A 351 -11.66 7.62 6.27
CA ARG A 351 -12.25 7.60 4.93
C ARG A 351 -12.17 8.98 4.28
N ALA A 352 -11.90 9.02 2.98
CA ALA A 352 -12.19 10.16 2.14
C ALA A 352 -12.93 9.66 0.90
N PHE A 353 -14.02 10.33 0.51
CA PHE A 353 -14.86 9.89 -0.60
C PHE A 353 -15.28 11.08 -1.45
N GLY A 354 -14.83 11.11 -2.70
CA GLY A 354 -15.22 12.15 -3.65
C GLY A 354 -14.77 13.56 -3.26
N VAL A 355 -13.68 13.69 -2.50
CA VAL A 355 -13.17 14.96 -1.96
C VAL A 355 -11.77 15.27 -2.51
N GLU A 356 -11.42 16.56 -2.50
CA GLU A 356 -10.13 17.03 -3.01
C GLU A 356 -9.34 17.78 -1.94
N ASP A 357 -8.04 17.94 -2.13
CA ASP A 357 -7.18 18.74 -1.23
C ASP A 357 -7.22 18.24 0.21
N ILE A 358 -6.78 17.00 0.40
CA ILE A 358 -6.76 16.35 1.71
C ILE A 358 -5.34 16.03 2.13
N SER A 359 -5.07 16.16 3.42
CA SER A 359 -3.73 15.88 3.96
C SER A 359 -3.80 15.28 5.34
N LEU A 360 -2.95 14.29 5.60
CA LEU A 360 -2.71 13.71 6.92
C LEU A 360 -1.21 13.74 7.19
N VAL A 361 -0.77 14.65 8.06
CA VAL A 361 0.65 14.98 8.16
C VAL A 361 1.12 15.05 9.60
N ALA A 362 2.35 14.59 9.84
CA ALA A 362 3.08 14.93 11.04
C ALA A 362 3.52 16.39 11.00
N THR A 363 3.49 17.04 12.16
CA THR A 363 4.06 18.38 12.32
C THR A 363 5.49 18.33 12.81
N PRO A 364 6.33 19.34 12.50
CA PRO A 364 7.66 19.45 13.08
C PRO A 364 7.59 19.53 14.61
N GLY A 365 8.54 18.87 15.29
CA GLY A 365 8.63 18.90 16.75
C GLY A 365 9.54 17.81 17.28
N HIS A 366 9.53 17.62 18.61
CA HIS A 366 10.28 16.56 19.28
C HIS A 366 9.33 15.46 19.73
N GLY A 367 9.78 14.20 19.72
CA GLY A 367 9.01 13.04 20.17
C GLY A 367 8.97 11.93 19.14
N ALA A 368 8.27 10.85 19.46
CA ALA A 368 8.04 9.76 18.53
C ALA A 368 7.22 10.23 17.32
N MET A 369 7.40 9.57 16.18
CA MET A 369 6.54 9.73 15.01
C MET A 369 5.06 9.54 15.40
N PRO A 370 4.13 10.40 14.96
CA PRO A 370 2.71 10.17 15.19
C PRO A 370 2.27 8.82 14.62
N GLU A 371 1.33 8.15 15.29
CA GLU A 371 0.93 6.78 14.97
C GLU A 371 -0.58 6.68 14.72
N ILE A 372 -0.97 5.83 13.78
CA ILE A 372 -2.36 5.40 13.54
C ILE A 372 -2.42 3.90 13.77
N THR A 373 -3.34 3.46 14.63
CA THR A 373 -3.50 2.05 14.99
C THR A 373 -4.96 1.61 14.97
N GLY A 374 -5.21 0.39 14.46
CA GLY A 374 -6.54 -0.03 14.01
C GLY A 374 -7.17 -1.22 14.74
N ALA A 375 -6.58 -1.73 15.82
CA ALA A 375 -7.05 -2.90 16.58
C ALA A 375 -7.21 -4.16 15.71
N GLY A 376 -6.28 -4.40 14.79
CA GLY A 376 -6.41 -5.41 13.74
C GLY A 376 -6.57 -6.84 14.23
N GLU A 377 -5.94 -7.23 15.34
CA GLU A 377 -6.16 -8.54 15.95
C GLU A 377 -7.63 -8.75 16.38
N ALA A 378 -8.26 -7.73 16.96
CA ALA A 378 -9.66 -7.79 17.36
C ALA A 378 -10.58 -7.94 16.14
N TRP A 379 -10.25 -7.27 15.03
CA TRP A 379 -10.97 -7.41 13.77
C TRP A 379 -10.82 -8.79 13.11
N LEU A 380 -9.64 -9.41 13.21
CA LEU A 380 -9.43 -10.79 12.77
C LEU A 380 -10.34 -11.75 13.54
N ARG A 381 -10.29 -11.69 14.88
CA ARG A 381 -11.15 -12.51 15.75
C ARG A 381 -12.63 -12.26 15.49
N TRP A 382 -13.03 -11.00 15.29
CA TRP A 382 -14.40 -10.69 14.91
C TRP A 382 -14.79 -11.33 13.58
N GLN A 383 -13.96 -11.20 12.52
CA GLN A 383 -14.27 -11.74 11.20
C GLN A 383 -14.47 -13.26 11.21
N GLU A 384 -13.71 -13.98 12.04
CA GLU A 384 -13.85 -15.44 12.25
C GLU A 384 -15.24 -15.82 12.79
N THR A 385 -15.87 -14.96 13.60
CA THR A 385 -17.23 -15.20 14.11
C THR A 385 -18.33 -14.96 13.07
N GLN A 386 -18.03 -14.21 12.01
CA GLN A 386 -19.02 -13.81 11.00
C GLN A 386 -19.12 -14.78 9.83
N LEU A 387 -18.12 -15.64 9.62
CA LEU A 387 -18.03 -16.48 8.44
C LEU A 387 -18.30 -17.95 8.77
N PRO A 388 -19.25 -18.60 8.06
CA PRO A 388 -19.33 -20.05 8.05
C PRO A 388 -18.00 -20.65 7.57
N PRO A 389 -17.48 -21.71 8.22
CA PRO A 389 -16.28 -22.40 7.76
C PRO A 389 -16.47 -22.97 6.35
N GLY A 390 -15.60 -22.59 5.41
CA GLY A 390 -15.51 -23.22 4.08
C GLY A 390 -16.40 -22.66 2.97
N GLU A 391 -17.16 -21.58 3.20
CA GLU A 391 -17.99 -20.97 2.16
C GLU A 391 -17.24 -19.89 1.35
N SER A 392 -17.42 -19.90 0.01
CA SER A 392 -16.99 -18.78 -0.82
C SER A 392 -17.86 -17.57 -0.54
N THR A 393 -17.21 -16.42 -0.36
CA THR A 393 -17.88 -15.18 0.01
C THR A 393 -18.60 -14.61 -1.21
N GLY A 394 -19.91 -14.37 -1.13
CA GLY A 394 -20.77 -13.91 -2.24
C GLY A 394 -20.33 -12.62 -2.96
N ILE A 395 -19.30 -11.93 -2.48
CA ILE A 395 -18.69 -10.74 -3.11
C ILE A 395 -18.15 -11.09 -4.51
N ARG A 396 -17.40 -12.19 -4.64
CA ARG A 396 -16.77 -12.57 -5.92
C ARG A 396 -17.81 -13.11 -6.91
N GLU A 397 -18.82 -13.82 -6.41
CA GLU A 397 -19.94 -14.32 -7.19
C GLU A 397 -20.81 -13.17 -7.68
N ALA A 398 -21.13 -12.18 -6.82
CA ALA A 398 -21.89 -10.99 -7.20
C ALA A 398 -21.15 -10.16 -8.26
N ASN A 399 -19.82 -10.03 -8.13
CA ASN A 399 -18.97 -9.41 -9.15
C ASN A 399 -19.10 -10.14 -10.49
N ASN A 400 -18.82 -11.45 -10.52
CA ASN A 400 -18.82 -12.24 -11.76
C ASN A 400 -20.23 -12.36 -12.39
N ALA A 401 -21.29 -12.41 -11.59
CA ALA A 401 -22.67 -12.36 -12.05
C ALA A 401 -23.07 -10.98 -12.61
N GLY A 402 -22.27 -9.93 -12.39
CA GLY A 402 -22.55 -8.58 -12.85
C GLY A 402 -23.68 -7.91 -12.10
N ILE A 403 -23.87 -8.27 -10.83
CA ILE A 403 -24.85 -7.63 -9.95
C ILE A 403 -24.52 -6.13 -9.87
N PRO A 404 -25.49 -5.22 -10.06
CA PRO A 404 -25.26 -3.78 -10.01
C PRO A 404 -24.86 -3.33 -8.60
N LEU A 405 -24.11 -2.24 -8.50
CA LEU A 405 -23.49 -1.81 -7.24
C LEU A 405 -24.53 -1.56 -6.13
N ARG A 406 -25.69 -1.00 -6.47
CA ARG A 406 -26.78 -0.71 -5.51
C ARG A 406 -27.27 -1.95 -4.74
N GLU A 407 -27.08 -3.15 -5.29
CA GLU A 407 -27.50 -4.43 -4.72
C GLU A 407 -26.37 -5.15 -3.96
N ARG A 408 -25.11 -4.70 -4.07
CA ARG A 408 -23.94 -5.33 -3.42
C ARG A 408 -23.76 -4.90 -1.98
N ARG A 409 -24.76 -5.22 -1.17
CA ARG A 409 -24.87 -4.86 0.25
C ARG A 409 -24.94 -6.12 1.10
N SER A 410 -24.93 -5.98 2.42
CA SER A 410 -25.01 -7.11 3.37
C SER A 410 -26.31 -7.91 3.26
N GLU A 411 -27.35 -7.38 2.63
CA GLU A 411 -28.62 -8.06 2.36
C GLU A 411 -28.52 -9.05 1.17
N TYR A 412 -27.52 -8.89 0.30
CA TYR A 412 -27.31 -9.82 -0.80
C TYR A 412 -26.77 -11.15 -0.27
N PRO A 413 -27.35 -12.30 -0.67
CA PRO A 413 -26.93 -13.61 -0.17
C PRO A 413 -25.42 -13.84 -0.27
N GLY A 414 -24.78 -14.13 0.87
CA GLY A 414 -23.35 -14.42 0.97
C GLY A 414 -22.43 -13.18 1.01
N ILE A 415 -22.95 -11.96 0.84
CA ILE A 415 -22.21 -10.74 1.15
C ILE A 415 -22.42 -10.42 2.63
N TYR A 416 -21.33 -10.50 3.38
CA TYR A 416 -21.28 -10.12 4.80
C TYR A 416 -20.35 -8.94 4.98
N PHE A 417 -20.56 -8.18 6.04
CA PHE A 417 -19.60 -7.17 6.45
C PHE A 417 -18.21 -7.77 6.64
N ARG A 418 -17.20 -7.01 6.21
CA ARG A 418 -15.79 -7.43 6.24
C ARG A 418 -14.94 -6.51 7.09
N ARG A 419 -13.74 -6.96 7.45
CA ARG A 419 -12.70 -6.12 8.06
C ARG A 419 -12.52 -4.85 7.22
N PRO A 420 -12.60 -3.65 7.82
CA PRO A 420 -12.43 -2.40 7.08
C PRO A 420 -10.97 -2.15 6.72
N VAL A 421 -10.75 -1.34 5.69
CA VAL A 421 -9.44 -0.77 5.38
C VAL A 421 -9.08 0.30 6.44
N MET A 422 -7.80 0.52 6.72
CA MET A 422 -7.39 1.56 7.66
C MET A 422 -7.55 2.98 7.06
N LEU A 423 -6.81 3.34 6.01
CA LEU A 423 -6.96 4.61 5.27
C LEU A 423 -7.45 4.32 3.86
N GLN A 424 -8.55 4.93 3.42
CA GLN A 424 -9.02 4.81 2.03
C GLN A 424 -9.34 6.18 1.43
N PHE A 425 -8.76 6.43 0.27
CA PHE A 425 -9.06 7.59 -0.58
C PHE A 425 -9.84 7.07 -1.78
N PHE A 426 -11.16 7.24 -1.78
CA PHE A 426 -12.03 6.72 -2.84
C PHE A 426 -12.51 7.89 -3.70
N LEU A 427 -12.21 7.89 -5.01
CA LEU A 427 -12.54 8.99 -5.92
C LEU A 427 -12.00 10.35 -5.44
N CYS A 428 -10.80 10.38 -4.86
CA CYS A 428 -10.20 11.59 -4.30
C CYS A 428 -9.17 12.21 -5.25
N ARG A 429 -8.91 13.52 -5.08
CA ARG A 429 -7.88 14.23 -5.86
C ARG A 429 -6.95 15.05 -4.95
N ARG A 430 -5.65 15.05 -5.23
CA ARG A 430 -4.63 15.78 -4.43
C ARG A 430 -4.67 15.37 -2.96
N ALA A 431 -4.18 14.16 -2.69
CA ALA A 431 -4.09 13.61 -1.34
C ALA A 431 -2.63 13.47 -0.90
N LEU A 432 -2.34 13.81 0.37
CA LEU A 432 -1.02 13.66 0.97
C LEU A 432 -1.09 12.89 2.29
N VAL A 433 -0.24 11.88 2.45
CA VAL A 433 0.10 11.29 3.76
C VAL A 433 1.59 11.43 4.00
N ASP A 434 1.98 12.10 5.09
CA ASP A 434 3.37 12.48 5.34
C ASP A 434 3.78 12.29 6.81
N GLY A 435 4.83 11.52 7.06
CA GLY A 435 5.46 11.47 8.38
C GLY A 435 4.71 10.66 9.43
N ILE A 436 3.86 9.70 9.03
CA ILE A 436 3.00 8.91 9.92
C ILE A 436 3.44 7.44 10.03
N LYS A 437 3.42 6.90 11.25
CA LYS A 437 3.54 5.46 11.52
C LYS A 437 2.16 4.80 11.44
N LEU A 438 2.02 3.67 10.74
CA LEU A 438 0.80 2.88 10.68
C LEU A 438 1.03 1.48 11.25
N THR A 439 0.17 1.05 12.18
CA THR A 439 0.31 -0.22 12.92
C THR A 439 -1.01 -0.95 13.09
N ASP A 440 -0.95 -2.28 13.23
CA ASP A 440 -2.08 -3.09 13.69
C ASP A 440 -3.39 -2.80 12.94
N ALA A 441 -3.34 -2.82 11.60
CA ALA A 441 -4.49 -2.53 10.77
C ALA A 441 -5.48 -3.71 10.71
N PRO A 442 -6.79 -3.46 10.54
CA PRO A 442 -7.78 -4.52 10.38
C PRO A 442 -7.57 -5.36 9.11
N PHE A 443 -7.14 -4.70 8.03
CA PHE A 443 -6.93 -5.26 6.70
C PHE A 443 -5.83 -4.42 6.01
N TRP A 444 -6.00 -4.03 4.75
CA TRP A 444 -5.10 -3.13 4.03
C TRP A 444 -4.94 -1.78 4.73
N MET A 445 -3.72 -1.23 4.70
CA MET A 445 -3.36 -0.05 5.49
C MET A 445 -3.67 1.27 4.77
N VAL A 446 -3.18 1.46 3.54
CA VAL A 446 -3.43 2.67 2.75
C VAL A 446 -3.90 2.28 1.35
N HIS A 447 -5.13 2.67 1.00
CA HIS A 447 -5.80 2.23 -0.22
C HIS A 447 -6.36 3.42 -1.03
N PRO A 448 -5.56 4.03 -1.91
CA PRO A 448 -6.08 4.89 -2.96
C PRO A 448 -6.88 4.08 -3.98
N VAL A 449 -8.15 4.44 -4.19
CA VAL A 449 -9.08 3.79 -5.11
C VAL A 449 -9.67 4.83 -6.05
N PHE A 450 -9.56 4.64 -7.36
CA PHE A 450 -10.11 5.58 -8.36
C PHE A 450 -9.66 7.03 -8.15
N SER A 451 -8.47 7.22 -7.57
CA SER A 451 -7.98 8.51 -7.08
C SER A 451 -6.84 9.05 -7.95
N GLU A 452 -6.63 10.36 -7.88
CA GLU A 452 -5.67 11.08 -8.71
C GLU A 452 -4.78 12.01 -7.90
N SER A 453 -3.49 12.09 -8.24
CA SER A 453 -2.51 12.93 -7.53
C SER A 453 -2.42 12.55 -6.04
N VAL A 454 -1.86 11.37 -5.76
CA VAL A 454 -1.70 10.86 -4.39
C VAL A 454 -0.22 10.78 -4.04
N THR A 455 0.20 11.44 -2.97
CA THR A 455 1.58 11.36 -2.46
C THR A 455 1.60 10.69 -1.09
N LEU A 456 2.37 9.61 -0.98
CA LEU A 456 2.59 8.84 0.24
C LEU A 456 4.08 8.90 0.56
N ARG A 457 4.47 9.62 1.61
CA ARG A 457 5.89 9.81 1.90
C ARG A 457 6.27 9.85 3.36
N ASN A 458 7.54 9.54 3.64
CA ASN A 458 8.08 9.53 5.00
C ASN A 458 7.25 8.67 5.95
N LEU A 459 6.76 7.52 5.47
CA LEU A 459 5.87 6.65 6.24
C LEU A 459 6.63 5.49 6.87
N LEU A 460 6.11 5.00 7.98
CA LEU A 460 6.60 3.79 8.63
C LEU A 460 5.45 2.80 8.81
N PHE A 461 5.53 1.66 8.16
CA PHE A 461 4.57 0.57 8.33
C PHE A 461 5.11 -0.48 9.29
N ASP A 462 4.24 -0.96 10.17
CA ASP A 462 4.52 -2.02 11.13
C ASP A 462 3.22 -2.81 11.38
N GLY A 463 2.83 -3.60 10.38
CA GLY A 463 1.53 -4.29 10.29
C GLY A 463 1.68 -5.80 10.17
N PRO A 464 1.74 -6.55 11.29
CA PRO A 464 2.00 -7.99 11.29
C PRO A 464 0.74 -8.86 11.06
N ASN A 465 -0.44 -8.25 10.96
CA ASN A 465 -1.70 -9.00 10.83
C ASN A 465 -1.91 -9.55 9.42
N VAL A 466 -2.69 -10.61 9.29
CA VAL A 466 -2.99 -11.22 7.98
C VAL A 466 -3.69 -10.21 7.06
N ASN A 467 -3.22 -10.13 5.81
CA ASN A 467 -3.63 -9.15 4.81
C ASN A 467 -3.36 -7.69 5.23
N ASN A 468 -2.31 -7.45 6.00
CA ASN A 468 -1.74 -6.12 6.14
C ASN A 468 -0.80 -5.86 4.96
N ASP A 469 -1.40 -5.63 3.80
CA ASP A 469 -0.77 -4.94 2.67
C ASP A 469 -0.57 -3.47 3.11
N ALA A 470 0.60 -2.88 2.83
CA ALA A 470 0.89 -1.53 3.31
C ALA A 470 0.29 -0.45 2.40
N ILE A 471 0.56 -0.50 1.10
CA ILE A 471 0.03 0.46 0.13
C ILE A 471 -0.60 -0.30 -1.05
N ASP A 472 -1.91 -0.16 -1.21
CA ASP A 472 -2.70 -0.76 -2.30
C ASP A 472 -3.16 0.34 -3.25
N ILE A 473 -2.47 0.51 -4.38
CA ILE A 473 -2.86 1.50 -5.39
C ILE A 473 -3.83 0.83 -6.35
N ASP A 474 -5.12 1.13 -6.23
CA ASP A 474 -6.18 0.48 -7.00
C ASP A 474 -6.88 1.45 -7.96
N SER A 475 -6.81 1.14 -9.26
CA SER A 475 -7.44 1.91 -10.34
C SER A 475 -7.15 3.43 -10.24
N SER A 476 -5.94 3.81 -9.84
CA SER A 476 -5.57 5.19 -9.47
C SER A 476 -4.40 5.70 -10.32
N ARG A 477 -4.25 7.02 -10.41
CA ARG A 477 -3.21 7.63 -11.27
C ARG A 477 -2.47 8.83 -10.69
N PHE A 478 -1.28 9.08 -11.22
CA PHE A 478 -0.36 10.12 -10.74
C PHE A 478 -0.07 9.91 -9.25
N VAL A 479 0.54 8.76 -8.93
CA VAL A 479 0.82 8.35 -7.55
C VAL A 479 2.32 8.34 -7.29
N LEU A 480 2.74 8.97 -6.20
CA LEU A 480 4.13 8.96 -5.71
C LEU A 480 4.20 8.25 -4.36
N VAL A 481 5.08 7.25 -4.27
CA VAL A 481 5.47 6.58 -3.03
C VAL A 481 6.96 6.77 -2.80
N GLU A 482 7.32 7.53 -1.76
CA GLU A 482 8.73 7.80 -1.48
C GLU A 482 9.14 7.84 -0.01
N ASN A 483 10.39 7.46 0.27
CA ASN A 483 10.95 7.51 1.63
C ASN A 483 10.11 6.73 2.66
N VAL A 484 9.56 5.58 2.24
CA VAL A 484 8.75 4.71 3.09
C VAL A 484 9.59 3.56 3.64
N MET A 485 9.41 3.24 4.91
CA MET A 485 9.95 2.05 5.53
C MET A 485 8.83 1.03 5.77
N PHE A 486 8.94 -0.13 5.12
CA PHE A 486 7.95 -1.19 5.19
C PHE A 486 8.35 -2.26 6.23
N ASN A 487 7.37 -2.73 6.98
CA ASN A 487 7.46 -3.93 7.81
C ASN A 487 6.04 -4.49 7.99
N ASN A 488 5.55 -5.22 6.99
CA ASN A 488 4.20 -5.72 7.02
C ASN A 488 4.12 -7.19 6.61
N HIS A 489 3.00 -7.82 6.97
CA HIS A 489 2.77 -9.26 6.80
C HIS A 489 2.66 -9.64 5.33
N ASP A 490 1.91 -8.85 4.55
CA ASP A 490 1.62 -9.09 3.14
C ASP A 490 2.40 -8.11 2.25
N ASP A 491 1.92 -7.82 1.05
CA ASP A 491 2.58 -6.98 0.06
C ASP A 491 2.98 -5.59 0.60
N ASN A 492 4.22 -5.16 0.37
CA ASN A 492 4.65 -3.81 0.77
C ASN A 492 3.95 -2.76 -0.11
N ILE A 493 4.05 -2.91 -1.43
CA ILE A 493 3.28 -2.13 -2.39
C ILE A 493 2.56 -3.10 -3.33
N ALA A 494 1.24 -2.98 -3.44
CA ALA A 494 0.41 -3.74 -4.36
C ALA A 494 -0.28 -2.80 -5.37
N LEU A 495 0.01 -3.02 -6.65
CA LEU A 495 -0.65 -2.32 -7.75
C LEU A 495 -1.84 -3.15 -8.22
N LYS A 496 -3.04 -2.58 -8.13
CA LYS A 496 -4.32 -3.24 -8.39
C LYS A 496 -5.17 -2.40 -9.35
N ALA A 497 -6.16 -3.02 -9.96
CA ALA A 497 -7.12 -2.41 -10.88
C ALA A 497 -8.40 -3.24 -10.92
N GLY A 498 -8.93 -3.59 -9.75
CA GLY A 498 -10.13 -4.42 -9.64
C GLY A 498 -10.00 -5.89 -10.06
N ARG A 499 -11.06 -6.63 -9.80
CA ARG A 499 -11.12 -8.09 -9.96
C ARG A 499 -12.14 -8.50 -11.02
N ASP A 500 -11.73 -9.45 -11.84
CA ASP A 500 -12.55 -10.20 -12.79
C ASP A 500 -13.47 -9.30 -13.64
N ARG A 501 -14.77 -9.61 -13.69
CA ARG A 501 -15.73 -8.91 -14.53
C ARG A 501 -15.80 -7.42 -14.24
N GLU A 502 -15.91 -7.02 -12.96
CA GLU A 502 -15.91 -5.60 -12.58
C GLU A 502 -14.64 -4.89 -13.02
N GLY A 503 -13.47 -5.50 -12.84
CA GLY A 503 -12.24 -4.83 -13.28
C GLY A 503 -12.19 -4.66 -14.80
N ARG A 504 -12.69 -5.64 -15.58
CA ARG A 504 -12.72 -5.56 -17.04
C ARG A 504 -13.76 -4.58 -17.58
N GLU A 505 -14.95 -4.56 -16.99
CA GLU A 505 -16.14 -3.91 -17.56
C GLU A 505 -16.54 -2.64 -16.79
N GLY A 506 -15.98 -2.41 -15.59
CA GLY A 506 -16.56 -1.51 -14.59
C GLY A 506 -17.83 -2.07 -13.97
N VAL A 507 -18.28 -1.52 -12.83
CA VAL A 507 -19.56 -1.86 -12.20
C VAL A 507 -20.62 -0.80 -12.53
N ASP A 508 -21.84 -1.23 -12.83
CA ASP A 508 -23.01 -0.35 -12.99
C ASP A 508 -23.32 0.38 -11.67
N VAL A 509 -23.37 1.72 -11.73
CA VAL A 509 -23.63 2.60 -10.59
C VAL A 509 -25.05 3.14 -10.52
N ALA A 510 -25.94 2.77 -11.45
CA ALA A 510 -27.33 3.24 -11.44
C ALA A 510 -28.03 2.90 -10.10
N GLY A 511 -28.73 3.88 -9.53
CA GLY A 511 -29.38 3.79 -8.22
C GLY A 511 -28.44 3.90 -7.02
N THR A 512 -27.22 4.40 -7.20
CA THR A 512 -26.26 4.66 -6.11
C THR A 512 -25.97 6.15 -5.95
N GLU A 513 -25.22 6.54 -4.92
CA GLU A 513 -24.71 7.92 -4.77
C GLU A 513 -23.76 8.35 -5.91
N LEU A 514 -23.34 7.43 -6.79
CA LEU A 514 -22.49 7.71 -7.94
C LEU A 514 -23.25 8.01 -9.24
N GLU A 515 -24.55 7.68 -9.35
CA GLU A 515 -25.31 7.82 -10.61
C GLU A 515 -25.36 9.26 -11.14
N ASN A 516 -25.43 10.23 -10.23
CA ASN A 516 -25.44 11.67 -10.54
C ASN A 516 -24.35 12.41 -9.76
N TRP A 517 -23.23 11.73 -9.46
CA TRP A 517 -22.17 12.33 -8.68
C TRP A 517 -21.58 13.53 -9.45
N PRO A 518 -21.53 14.73 -8.85
CA PRO A 518 -21.12 15.95 -9.54
C PRO A 518 -19.59 16.03 -9.74
N GLY A 519 -18.83 15.15 -9.11
CA GLY A 519 -17.39 15.07 -9.31
C GLY A 519 -17.04 14.44 -10.65
N HIS A 520 -15.81 14.71 -11.11
CA HIS A 520 -15.27 14.10 -12.31
C HIS A 520 -14.21 13.07 -11.93
N SER A 521 -14.35 11.85 -12.44
CA SER A 521 -13.30 10.83 -12.37
C SER A 521 -13.14 10.16 -13.73
N PRO A 522 -11.91 9.95 -14.21
CA PRO A 522 -11.65 9.14 -15.41
C PRO A 522 -12.12 7.69 -15.26
N CYS A 523 -12.38 7.23 -14.03
CA CYS A 523 -12.82 5.89 -13.74
C CYS A 523 -14.34 5.75 -13.62
N LEU A 524 -15.10 6.85 -13.73
CA LEU A 524 -16.56 6.82 -13.77
C LEU A 524 -17.03 7.31 -15.14
N VAL A 525 -17.25 6.37 -16.06
CA VAL A 525 -17.57 6.65 -17.47
C VAL A 525 -18.90 5.99 -17.81
N GLU A 526 -19.85 6.76 -18.35
CA GLU A 526 -21.15 6.27 -18.82
C GLU A 526 -21.91 5.40 -17.78
N GLY A 527 -21.89 5.82 -16.51
CA GLY A 527 -22.58 5.10 -15.43
C GLY A 527 -21.88 3.81 -14.98
N ARG A 528 -20.60 3.62 -15.35
CA ARG A 528 -19.78 2.48 -14.90
C ARG A 528 -18.52 2.92 -14.20
N LEU A 529 -18.24 2.30 -13.05
CA LEU A 529 -17.04 2.57 -12.25
C LEU A 529 -15.98 1.47 -12.47
N GLY A 530 -14.85 1.84 -13.06
CA GLY A 530 -13.72 0.96 -13.35
C GLY A 530 -12.59 1.70 -14.07
N GLY A 531 -11.37 1.15 -14.06
CA GLY A 531 -10.25 1.76 -14.77
C GLY A 531 -8.89 1.18 -14.39
N PRO A 532 -7.82 1.60 -15.09
CA PRO A 532 -6.48 1.13 -14.82
C PRO A 532 -5.84 1.82 -13.61
N THR A 533 -4.84 1.17 -13.01
CA THR A 533 -3.80 1.90 -12.28
C THR A 533 -2.71 2.33 -13.24
N GLU A 534 -2.38 3.62 -13.26
CA GLU A 534 -1.40 4.13 -14.21
C GLU A 534 -0.60 5.33 -13.70
N ASP A 535 0.58 5.56 -14.26
CA ASP A 535 1.43 6.72 -13.90
C ASP A 535 1.83 6.72 -12.41
N VAL A 536 2.58 5.69 -12.00
CA VAL A 536 3.01 5.47 -10.62
C VAL A 536 4.54 5.54 -10.51
N VAL A 537 5.03 6.31 -9.53
CA VAL A 537 6.45 6.42 -9.18
C VAL A 537 6.70 5.88 -7.78
N ILE A 538 7.65 4.96 -7.64
CA ILE A 538 8.04 4.30 -6.38
C ILE A 538 9.54 4.50 -6.16
N ARG A 539 9.97 5.33 -5.20
CA ARG A 539 11.40 5.61 -5.02
C ARG A 539 11.91 5.72 -3.60
N ASN A 540 13.20 5.46 -3.39
CA ASN A 540 13.88 5.71 -2.11
C ASN A 540 13.24 4.98 -0.92
N ASN A 541 12.65 3.81 -1.15
CA ASN A 541 11.96 3.07 -0.11
C ASN A 541 12.82 1.93 0.47
N VAL A 542 12.50 1.54 1.70
CA VAL A 542 13.14 0.47 2.46
C VAL A 542 12.15 -0.67 2.67
N PHE A 543 12.40 -1.82 2.05
CA PHE A 543 11.49 -2.97 2.03
C PHE A 543 11.85 -4.06 3.04
N LYS A 544 10.82 -4.75 3.55
CA LYS A 544 10.90 -5.94 4.41
C LYS A 544 9.55 -6.66 4.40
N GLY A 545 9.59 -7.99 4.48
CA GLY A 545 8.38 -8.80 4.68
C GLY A 545 8.07 -9.64 3.46
N HIS A 546 6.88 -9.49 2.88
CA HIS A 546 6.42 -10.22 1.71
C HIS A 546 7.02 -9.65 0.41
N TYR A 547 6.22 -9.36 -0.62
CA TYR A 547 6.71 -8.80 -1.88
C TYR A 547 7.04 -7.32 -1.71
N ALA A 548 8.22 -6.90 -2.19
CA ALA A 548 8.57 -5.48 -2.21
C ALA A 548 7.62 -4.72 -3.14
N ILE A 549 7.50 -5.17 -4.39
CA ILE A 549 6.53 -4.65 -5.36
C ILE A 549 5.73 -5.82 -5.92
N ALA A 550 4.41 -5.77 -5.72
CA ALA A 550 3.46 -6.71 -6.27
C ALA A 550 2.56 -6.02 -7.29
N VAL A 551 2.23 -6.72 -8.37
CA VAL A 551 1.20 -6.31 -9.33
C VAL A 551 0.14 -7.39 -9.36
N GLY A 552 -1.10 -7.03 -9.01
CA GLY A 552 -2.23 -7.93 -8.91
C GLY A 552 -2.44 -8.58 -7.52
N SER A 553 -3.23 -9.65 -7.40
CA SER A 553 -3.85 -10.37 -8.51
C SER A 553 -5.12 -9.71 -9.06
N GLU A 554 -5.64 -8.70 -8.38
CA GLU A 554 -6.70 -7.80 -8.83
C GLU A 554 -6.16 -6.83 -9.90
N MET A 555 -5.90 -7.26 -11.13
CA MET A 555 -5.35 -6.38 -12.20
C MET A 555 -6.25 -6.25 -13.44
N SER A 556 -7.53 -6.59 -13.31
CA SER A 556 -8.44 -6.78 -14.45
C SER A 556 -8.72 -5.50 -15.26
N GLY A 557 -8.65 -4.31 -14.64
CA GLY A 557 -8.75 -3.01 -15.30
C GLY A 557 -7.44 -2.52 -15.92
N GLY A 558 -6.34 -3.24 -15.69
CA GLY A 558 -5.02 -2.96 -16.22
C GLY A 558 -4.10 -2.17 -15.28
N VAL A 559 -2.80 -2.40 -15.38
CA VAL A 559 -1.74 -1.69 -14.65
C VAL A 559 -0.66 -1.27 -15.64
N ARG A 560 -0.33 0.02 -15.70
CA ARG A 560 0.68 0.50 -16.65
C ARG A 560 1.46 1.74 -16.26
N ARG A 561 2.63 1.95 -16.90
CA ARG A 561 3.51 3.12 -16.67
C ARG A 561 3.87 3.25 -15.20
N VAL A 562 4.54 2.22 -14.70
CA VAL A 562 5.00 2.11 -13.32
C VAL A 562 6.52 2.17 -13.30
N TYR A 563 7.07 3.09 -12.53
CA TYR A 563 8.50 3.35 -12.45
C TYR A 563 8.98 3.22 -11.01
N ALA A 564 9.79 2.19 -10.73
CA ALA A 564 10.41 1.98 -9.44
C ALA A 564 11.92 2.23 -9.52
N LEU A 565 12.46 3.12 -8.68
CA LEU A 565 13.88 3.51 -8.72
C LEU A 565 14.50 3.72 -7.34
N HIS A 566 15.77 3.35 -7.17
CA HIS A 566 16.55 3.61 -5.95
C HIS A 566 15.92 3.01 -4.70
N ASN A 567 15.49 1.76 -4.80
CA ASN A 567 14.79 1.05 -3.74
C ASN A 567 15.71 -0.02 -3.14
N HIS A 568 15.57 -0.31 -1.85
CA HIS A 568 16.36 -1.39 -1.26
C HIS A 568 15.62 -2.16 -0.17
N SER A 569 16.05 -3.40 0.07
CA SER A 569 15.61 -4.20 1.21
C SER A 569 16.75 -4.40 2.19
N VAL A 570 16.51 -4.06 3.46
CA VAL A 570 17.51 -4.26 4.55
C VAL A 570 17.38 -5.63 5.22
N GLN A 571 16.31 -6.36 4.90
CA GLN A 571 16.01 -7.70 5.37
C GLN A 571 15.39 -8.52 4.24
N SER A 572 15.05 -9.78 4.53
CA SER A 572 14.46 -10.66 3.53
C SER A 572 13.08 -10.19 3.07
N VAL A 573 12.89 -10.12 1.76
CA VAL A 573 11.58 -10.03 1.10
C VAL A 573 11.24 -11.39 0.47
N ALA A 574 9.99 -11.65 0.15
CA ALA A 574 9.60 -12.85 -0.59
C ALA A 574 10.02 -12.76 -2.06
N ASN A 575 9.81 -11.60 -2.70
CA ASN A 575 10.22 -11.26 -4.07
C ASN A 575 10.61 -9.78 -4.12
N VAL A 576 11.48 -9.39 -5.05
CA VAL A 576 11.65 -7.97 -5.41
C VAL A 576 10.46 -7.52 -6.25
N LEU A 577 10.17 -8.27 -7.31
CA LEU A 577 8.98 -8.07 -8.14
C LEU A 577 8.18 -9.36 -8.24
N PHE A 578 6.87 -9.26 -8.00
CA PHE A 578 5.92 -10.32 -8.33
C PHE A 578 4.71 -9.76 -9.09
N VAL A 579 4.64 -10.06 -10.40
CA VAL A 579 3.43 -9.87 -11.21
C VAL A 579 2.60 -11.15 -11.16
N LYS A 580 1.43 -11.08 -10.53
CA LYS A 580 0.53 -12.21 -10.26
C LYS A 580 -0.84 -11.97 -10.88
N SER A 581 -1.40 -12.97 -11.54
CA SER A 581 -2.76 -12.89 -12.10
C SER A 581 -3.42 -14.27 -12.16
N SER A 582 -4.62 -14.33 -12.73
CA SER A 582 -5.37 -15.54 -13.03
C SER A 582 -5.90 -15.43 -14.44
N ARG A 583 -6.12 -16.56 -15.11
CA ARG A 583 -6.80 -16.58 -16.41
C ARG A 583 -8.23 -16.04 -16.37
N ARG A 584 -8.80 -15.82 -15.18
CA ARG A 584 -10.10 -15.15 -14.98
C ARG A 584 -10.02 -13.64 -15.04
N ARG A 585 -8.84 -13.04 -14.94
CA ARG A 585 -8.70 -11.59 -14.78
C ARG A 585 -8.93 -10.83 -16.08
N GLY A 586 -8.39 -11.30 -17.19
CA GLY A 586 -8.14 -10.46 -18.36
C GLY A 586 -7.24 -9.29 -17.99
N GLY A 587 -7.46 -8.15 -18.65
CA GLY A 587 -6.67 -6.95 -18.40
C GLY A 587 -5.22 -7.07 -18.87
N ILE A 588 -4.45 -6.00 -18.65
CA ILE A 588 -3.08 -5.90 -19.11
C ILE A 588 -2.17 -5.35 -18.02
N VAL A 589 -0.99 -5.97 -17.84
CA VAL A 589 0.15 -5.36 -17.15
C VAL A 589 1.16 -4.98 -18.21
N GLU A 590 1.44 -3.69 -18.37
CA GLU A 590 2.41 -3.21 -19.33
C GLU A 590 3.23 -2.02 -18.84
N ASP A 591 4.40 -1.75 -19.43
CA ASP A 591 5.21 -0.56 -19.09
C ASP A 591 5.58 -0.54 -17.60
N LEU A 592 6.17 -1.63 -17.11
CA LEU A 592 6.65 -1.80 -15.74
C LEU A 592 8.17 -1.74 -15.72
N PHE A 593 8.73 -0.72 -15.08
CA PHE A 593 10.16 -0.46 -15.07
C PHE A 593 10.71 -0.46 -13.64
N ILE A 594 11.71 -1.30 -13.37
CA ILE A 594 12.47 -1.31 -12.12
C ILE A 594 13.92 -0.96 -12.44
N HIS A 595 14.46 0.02 -11.73
CA HIS A 595 15.83 0.48 -11.89
C HIS A 595 16.52 0.62 -10.53
N ASP A 596 17.75 0.14 -10.40
CA ASP A 596 18.56 0.31 -9.18
C ASP A 596 17.83 -0.19 -7.92
N PHE A 597 17.71 -1.52 -7.83
CA PHE A 597 17.11 -2.20 -6.68
C PHE A 597 18.15 -3.09 -5.99
N GLU A 598 18.34 -2.91 -4.69
CA GLU A 598 19.25 -3.73 -3.88
C GLU A 598 18.49 -4.55 -2.83
N ALA A 599 18.62 -5.87 -2.81
CA ALA A 599 17.99 -6.73 -1.81
C ALA A 599 19.03 -7.57 -1.05
N VAL A 600 18.97 -7.55 0.28
CA VAL A 600 19.86 -8.40 1.11
C VAL A 600 19.56 -9.88 0.89
N ALA A 601 18.27 -10.25 0.90
CA ALA A 601 17.83 -11.63 0.70
C ALA A 601 16.42 -11.67 0.11
N VAL A 602 16.16 -12.67 -0.72
CA VAL A 602 14.87 -12.96 -1.33
C VAL A 602 14.51 -14.42 -1.05
N ARG A 603 13.36 -14.69 -0.44
CA ARG A 603 12.96 -16.06 -0.08
C ARG A 603 12.53 -16.89 -1.30
N GLY A 604 11.79 -16.28 -2.23
CA GLY A 604 11.34 -16.86 -3.49
C GLY A 604 12.27 -16.49 -4.65
N SER A 605 11.69 -16.18 -5.81
CA SER A 605 12.44 -15.65 -6.96
C SER A 605 12.65 -14.14 -6.82
N ALA A 606 13.80 -13.61 -7.26
CA ALA A 606 13.97 -12.16 -7.32
C ALA A 606 12.87 -11.50 -8.18
N VAL A 607 12.60 -12.07 -9.36
CA VAL A 607 11.53 -11.67 -10.26
C VAL A 607 10.60 -12.85 -10.54
N SER A 608 9.28 -12.64 -10.38
CA SER A 608 8.24 -13.61 -10.71
C SER A 608 7.17 -12.99 -11.60
N LEU A 609 6.93 -13.61 -12.77
CA LEU A 609 5.88 -13.24 -13.72
C LEU A 609 4.95 -14.45 -13.90
N ILE A 610 3.88 -14.50 -13.10
CA ILE A 610 3.00 -15.67 -12.98
C ILE A 610 1.56 -15.26 -13.30
N PRO A 611 1.14 -15.32 -14.57
CA PRO A 611 -0.23 -15.01 -14.98
C PRO A 611 -1.26 -16.07 -14.54
N ASN A 612 -0.82 -17.23 -14.07
CA ASN A 612 -1.65 -18.35 -13.63
C ASN A 612 -1.52 -18.68 -12.13
N TYR A 613 -1.61 -17.67 -11.26
CA TYR A 613 -1.43 -17.84 -9.81
C TYR A 613 -2.45 -18.79 -9.17
N ASP A 614 -3.67 -18.89 -9.72
CA ASP A 614 -4.75 -19.71 -9.19
C ASP A 614 -4.93 -21.07 -9.89
N GLY A 615 -4.13 -21.34 -10.93
CA GLY A 615 -4.18 -22.59 -11.68
C GLY A 615 -5.34 -22.71 -12.67
N ASP A 616 -6.11 -21.66 -12.94
CA ASP A 616 -7.19 -21.72 -13.94
C ASP A 616 -6.64 -21.75 -15.37
N LEU A 617 -6.94 -22.84 -16.08
CA LEU A 617 -6.53 -23.05 -17.48
C LEU A 617 -7.66 -22.87 -18.49
N THR A 618 -8.89 -22.59 -18.01
CA THR A 618 -10.11 -22.73 -18.80
C THR A 618 -10.80 -21.42 -19.11
N SER A 619 -10.63 -20.40 -18.26
CA SER A 619 -11.28 -19.11 -18.47
C SER A 619 -10.89 -18.47 -19.81
N PRO A 620 -11.83 -17.82 -20.52
CA PRO A 620 -11.57 -17.19 -21.82
C PRO A 620 -10.92 -15.79 -21.70
N HIS A 621 -10.44 -15.41 -20.52
CA HIS A 621 -9.92 -14.06 -20.25
C HIS A 621 -8.45 -14.07 -19.81
N PRO A 622 -7.51 -14.64 -20.60
CA PRO A 622 -6.11 -14.62 -20.22
C PRO A 622 -5.61 -13.17 -20.05
N PRO A 623 -4.86 -12.85 -18.98
CA PRO A 623 -4.20 -11.55 -18.83
C PRO A 623 -3.03 -11.42 -19.81
N THR A 624 -2.75 -10.19 -20.25
CA THR A 624 -1.54 -9.88 -21.03
C THR A 624 -0.48 -9.27 -20.13
N PHE A 625 0.74 -9.83 -20.13
CA PHE A 625 1.92 -9.23 -19.49
C PHE A 625 2.93 -8.85 -20.58
N ARG A 626 3.30 -7.57 -20.67
CA ARG A 626 4.30 -7.13 -21.65
C ARG A 626 5.13 -5.93 -21.23
N ARG A 627 6.28 -5.67 -21.86
CA ARG A 627 7.12 -4.48 -21.58
C ARG A 627 7.46 -4.35 -20.10
N ILE A 628 8.11 -5.38 -19.59
CA ILE A 628 8.54 -5.49 -18.20
C ILE A 628 10.07 -5.44 -18.17
N HIS A 629 10.61 -4.33 -17.67
CA HIS A 629 12.03 -4.03 -17.78
C HIS A 629 12.65 -3.84 -16.39
N ILE A 630 13.68 -4.61 -16.09
CA ILE A 630 14.43 -4.54 -14.84
C ILE A 630 15.88 -4.22 -15.18
N SER A 631 16.46 -3.22 -14.52
CA SER A 631 17.85 -2.82 -14.72
C SER A 631 18.54 -2.57 -13.39
N GLN A 632 19.83 -2.92 -13.30
CA GLN A 632 20.63 -2.71 -12.08
C GLN A 632 20.03 -3.35 -10.82
N LEU A 633 19.74 -4.65 -10.91
CA LEU A 633 19.23 -5.43 -9.78
C LEU A 633 20.38 -6.15 -9.06
N ARG A 634 20.59 -5.85 -7.78
CA ARG A 634 21.58 -6.54 -6.93
C ARG A 634 20.87 -7.31 -5.83
N VAL A 635 21.06 -8.63 -5.76
CA VAL A 635 20.45 -9.48 -4.73
C VAL A 635 21.52 -10.34 -4.07
N GLY A 636 21.69 -10.20 -2.76
CA GLY A 636 22.71 -10.93 -2.01
C GLY A 636 22.46 -12.45 -1.99
N SER A 637 21.20 -12.87 -1.82
CA SER A 637 20.79 -14.27 -1.94
C SER A 637 19.32 -14.38 -2.34
N ALA A 638 18.97 -15.33 -3.21
CA ALA A 638 17.60 -15.59 -3.63
C ALA A 638 17.30 -17.09 -3.72
N GLY A 639 16.04 -17.48 -3.54
CA GLY A 639 15.59 -18.85 -3.79
C GLY A 639 15.70 -19.25 -5.26
N ALA A 640 15.46 -18.29 -6.17
CA ALA A 640 15.72 -18.32 -7.60
C ALA A 640 15.94 -16.88 -8.12
N ALA A 641 16.48 -16.72 -9.32
CA ALA A 641 16.65 -15.40 -9.94
C ALA A 641 15.40 -14.98 -10.71
N LEU A 642 14.89 -15.83 -11.61
CA LEU A 642 13.76 -15.54 -12.48
C LEU A 642 12.82 -16.74 -12.58
N ALA A 643 11.52 -16.47 -12.46
CA ALA A 643 10.44 -17.39 -12.81
C ALA A 643 9.40 -16.67 -13.68
N ALA A 644 9.28 -17.02 -14.96
CA ALA A 644 8.34 -16.39 -15.90
C ALA A 644 7.56 -17.44 -16.70
N HIS A 645 6.28 -17.63 -16.39
CA HIS A 645 5.50 -18.77 -16.90
C HIS A 645 4.19 -18.33 -17.55
N GLY A 646 4.26 -17.95 -18.82
CA GLY A 646 3.10 -17.70 -19.66
C GLY A 646 2.48 -18.97 -20.23
N TRP A 647 1.33 -18.82 -20.88
CA TRP A 647 0.72 -19.89 -21.67
C TRP A 647 1.19 -19.84 -23.12
N ALA A 648 1.08 -20.96 -23.83
CA ALA A 648 1.40 -21.02 -25.26
C ALA A 648 0.48 -20.12 -26.11
N ASP A 649 -0.77 -19.93 -25.67
CA ASP A 649 -1.78 -19.12 -26.37
C ASP A 649 -1.92 -17.69 -25.83
N ALA A 650 -1.25 -17.39 -24.72
CA ALA A 650 -1.17 -16.07 -24.10
C ALA A 650 0.23 -15.92 -23.47
N PRO A 651 1.26 -15.75 -24.31
CA PRO A 651 2.63 -15.62 -23.84
C PRO A 651 2.84 -14.30 -23.09
N ILE A 652 3.86 -14.29 -22.23
CA ILE A 652 4.44 -13.05 -21.71
C ILE A 652 5.33 -12.48 -22.83
N GLU A 653 5.28 -11.18 -23.07
CA GLU A 653 5.98 -10.55 -24.20
C GLU A 653 6.95 -9.46 -23.71
N ASP A 654 8.06 -9.23 -24.42
CA ASP A 654 8.95 -8.07 -24.21
C ASP A 654 9.37 -7.88 -22.75
N VAL A 655 10.24 -8.77 -22.28
CA VAL A 655 10.80 -8.73 -20.92
C VAL A 655 12.29 -8.51 -21.03
N SER A 656 12.83 -7.50 -20.36
CA SER A 656 14.28 -7.32 -20.28
C SER A 656 14.80 -7.27 -18.86
N ILE A 657 15.93 -7.94 -18.62
CA ILE A 657 16.69 -7.84 -17.36
C ILE A 657 18.14 -7.53 -17.71
N THR A 658 18.57 -6.32 -17.35
CA THR A 658 19.92 -5.81 -17.65
C THR A 658 20.70 -5.50 -16.37
N ASP A 659 22.01 -5.76 -16.39
CA ASP A 659 22.92 -5.44 -15.28
C ASP A 659 22.45 -5.99 -13.92
N ALA A 660 22.18 -7.28 -13.85
CA ALA A 660 21.63 -7.92 -12.66
C ALA A 660 22.59 -8.96 -12.09
N CYS A 661 22.84 -8.89 -10.79
CA CYS A 661 23.73 -9.79 -10.05
C CYS A 661 22.98 -10.39 -8.86
N ILE A 662 22.72 -11.69 -8.92
CA ILE A 662 21.85 -12.40 -7.98
C ILE A 662 22.61 -13.61 -7.41
N GLY A 663 22.91 -13.58 -6.12
CA GLY A 663 23.36 -14.78 -5.39
C GLY A 663 22.20 -15.75 -5.13
N LEU A 664 22.50 -17.03 -4.94
CA LEU A 664 21.48 -18.04 -4.62
C LEU A 664 21.61 -18.55 -3.18
N SER A 665 20.48 -18.80 -2.53
CA SER A 665 20.44 -19.46 -1.24
C SER A 665 20.39 -20.99 -1.43
N GLY A 666 21.51 -21.67 -1.17
CA GLY A 666 21.66 -23.13 -1.23
C GLY A 666 22.38 -23.63 -2.49
N ALA A 667 23.31 -24.58 -2.30
CA ALA A 667 24.09 -25.16 -3.40
C ALA A 667 23.23 -26.13 -4.24
N GLY A 668 23.15 -25.91 -5.56
CA GLY A 668 22.71 -26.93 -6.51
C GLY A 668 21.22 -26.96 -6.90
N LYS A 669 20.47 -25.84 -6.82
CA LYS A 669 19.13 -25.80 -7.43
C LYS A 669 19.25 -25.71 -8.95
N ILE A 670 18.64 -26.67 -9.65
CA ILE A 670 18.67 -26.84 -11.11
C ILE A 670 17.79 -25.80 -11.85
N ASP A 671 16.98 -25.01 -11.12
CA ASP A 671 15.95 -24.13 -11.70
C ASP A 671 16.10 -22.65 -11.27
N ALA A 672 17.33 -22.11 -11.25
CA ALA A 672 17.57 -20.73 -10.82
C ALA A 672 17.00 -19.67 -11.78
N VAL A 673 16.90 -20.00 -13.07
CA VAL A 673 16.32 -19.16 -14.13
C VAL A 673 15.38 -20.06 -14.90
N THR A 674 14.08 -19.82 -14.77
CA THR A 674 13.06 -20.63 -15.44
C THR A 674 12.09 -19.73 -16.19
N PHE A 675 11.80 -20.11 -17.43
CA PHE A 675 10.80 -19.44 -18.23
C PHE A 675 10.14 -20.39 -19.23
N SER A 676 8.87 -20.14 -19.51
CA SER A 676 8.06 -20.87 -20.49
C SER A 676 6.95 -19.96 -20.98
N GLY A 677 6.59 -20.02 -22.26
CA GLY A 677 5.54 -19.13 -22.78
C GLY A 677 5.96 -17.66 -22.71
N VAL A 678 7.22 -17.34 -23.02
CA VAL A 678 7.75 -15.97 -23.04
C VAL A 678 8.32 -15.68 -24.43
N ILE A 679 7.94 -14.55 -25.02
CA ILE A 679 8.42 -14.02 -26.30
C ILE A 679 9.24 -12.76 -26.00
N ASP A 680 10.36 -12.59 -26.72
CA ASP A 680 11.26 -11.44 -26.57
C ASP A 680 11.77 -11.26 -25.13
N LEU A 681 12.30 -12.34 -24.53
CA LEU A 681 13.03 -12.25 -23.27
C LEU A 681 14.50 -11.90 -23.55
N HIS A 682 14.92 -10.70 -23.12
CA HIS A 682 16.28 -10.21 -23.24
C HIS A 682 17.00 -10.22 -21.89
N LEU A 683 18.08 -10.98 -21.78
CA LEU A 683 18.95 -11.01 -20.61
C LEU A 683 20.33 -10.48 -20.99
N GLU A 684 20.77 -9.39 -20.37
CA GLU A 684 22.08 -8.77 -20.63
C GLU A 684 22.83 -8.50 -19.33
N ASN A 685 24.09 -8.94 -19.26
CA ASN A 685 24.87 -8.87 -18.04
C ASN A 685 24.10 -9.46 -16.83
N PHE A 686 23.40 -10.57 -17.07
CA PHE A 686 22.57 -11.26 -16.09
C PHE A 686 23.38 -12.36 -15.42
N VAL A 687 23.88 -12.08 -14.22
CA VAL A 687 24.78 -12.94 -13.45
C VAL A 687 24.03 -13.57 -12.28
N VAL A 688 23.96 -14.91 -12.28
CA VAL A 688 23.35 -15.71 -11.22
C VAL A 688 24.38 -16.65 -10.62
N ASP A 689 24.66 -16.50 -9.32
CA ASP A 689 25.67 -17.27 -8.58
C ASP A 689 27.06 -17.31 -9.29
N GLY A 690 27.47 -16.17 -9.84
CA GLY A 690 28.72 -16.01 -10.58
C GLY A 690 28.72 -16.59 -12.00
N ARG A 691 27.61 -17.16 -12.47
CA ARG A 691 27.43 -17.65 -13.85
C ARG A 691 26.63 -16.63 -14.66
N ARG A 692 27.02 -16.44 -15.91
CA ARG A 692 26.34 -15.52 -16.83
C ARG A 692 25.25 -16.26 -17.59
N HIS A 693 24.09 -15.63 -17.73
CA HIS A 693 22.87 -16.16 -18.35
C HIS A 693 22.35 -15.26 -19.48
N ASP A 694 23.25 -14.52 -20.14
CA ASP A 694 22.92 -13.58 -21.21
C ASP A 694 22.30 -14.30 -22.43
N GLY A 695 21.37 -13.64 -23.11
CA GLY A 695 20.78 -14.14 -24.34
C GLY A 695 19.45 -13.48 -24.70
N ASP A 696 19.09 -13.60 -25.97
CA ASP A 696 17.78 -13.27 -26.51
C ASP A 696 16.98 -14.56 -26.70
N PHE A 697 15.85 -14.67 -26.00
CA PHE A 697 14.99 -15.83 -26.06
C PHE A 697 13.65 -15.45 -26.68
N THR A 698 13.45 -15.91 -27.91
CA THR A 698 12.20 -15.83 -28.65
C THR A 698 11.61 -17.23 -28.79
N LEU A 699 10.31 -17.38 -28.55
CA LEU A 699 9.62 -18.59 -29.00
C LEU A 699 9.62 -18.58 -30.55
N PRO A 700 9.88 -19.73 -31.21
CA PRO A 700 9.73 -19.82 -32.65
C PRO A 700 8.31 -19.39 -33.04
N THR A 701 8.19 -18.39 -33.91
CA THR A 701 6.91 -17.85 -34.42
C THR A 701 6.15 -18.85 -35.29
N GLU A 702 6.72 -20.00 -35.62
CA GLU A 702 6.02 -21.07 -36.32
C GLU A 702 5.22 -21.93 -35.35
N LYS A 703 3.88 -21.90 -35.54
CA LYS A 703 2.99 -23.02 -35.21
C LYS A 703 3.54 -24.29 -35.86
N THR A 704 4.50 -24.93 -35.22
CA THR A 704 4.89 -26.29 -35.59
C THR A 704 3.69 -27.14 -35.20
N PRO A 705 2.98 -27.78 -36.15
CA PRO A 705 1.91 -28.69 -35.79
C PRO A 705 2.49 -29.75 -34.84
N PRO A 706 1.72 -30.22 -33.85
CA PRO A 706 2.23 -31.17 -32.88
C PRO A 706 2.83 -32.36 -33.64
N ARG A 707 4.14 -32.59 -33.45
CA ARG A 707 4.74 -33.83 -33.94
C ARG A 707 4.04 -34.97 -33.22
N GLN A 708 3.26 -35.73 -33.97
CA GLN A 708 2.87 -37.06 -33.55
C GLN A 708 4.15 -37.84 -33.29
N ASN A 709 4.36 -38.25 -32.04
CA ASN A 709 4.79 -39.59 -31.64
C ASN A 709 4.77 -39.70 -30.11
#